data_AF-A0A5B1BDB7-F1
#
_entry.id   AF-A0A5B1BDB7-F1
#
_cell.length_a   1.000
_cell.length_b   1.000
_cell.length_c   1.000
_cell.angle_alpha   90.00
_cell.angle_beta   90.00
_cell.angle_gamma   90.00
#
_symmetry.space_group_name_H-M   'P 1'
#
loop_
_entity.id
_entity.type
_entity.pdbx_description
1 polymer ?
#
loop_
_entity_poly.entity_id
_entity_poly.type
_entity_poly.pdbx_seq_one_letter_code
_entity_poly.pdbx_strand_id
1 'polypeptide(L)'
;MFPGQGSQYRGMGKDLFKSYKNEVIQASNILGYDLEELCLKDPNRELSKTQFTQPALYVVNALSHYQKRDINPKYLIGHSLGEYNALLAAEAFDFLTGLKLVKKRGELMAEASGGGMAAVLGLNINELQRKLEDEKYNQIDIANFNTPSQIVIAGPQNVINRAVKDFDKQNIKIIPLFVTAAFHSRYMKPAAENFSFFLKDYKFSSLKTTVISNVTGLPYQDHNISELLSQQICSPVQWINMIRLLMGKGVTEYQEVNSVILAKMVSEIKNNCTPIIEEPERPENKFYSNLDKQISPITEQNQYKKESSSSIQLGSSDFREVYGVKYSYVVGAMYRGIASKELIILMGKSNMLAFLGTGGLSLEEIEENIKFIQQKLKQREPYGMNLLHNLIDPVAEMNEVKLYLKYKIRNIEASAFMQVTLPLVYFRLKGLERDDDGNIICKNRIMAKVSRPEVAEEFMSPAPKRIVNRLLEEGLITEEQAMMSKEVPMCHDICVEADSGGHTDGGVAMVLFPSIQSLKTDLEKKFLYRESIRIGLAGGIGTPQAVACAFVMGADFVLTGSINQCTVEAGISDVSKELLQDINVQDTDYAPAGDMFEIGAKVQVLKKGVLFPARANKLYALYRQYNSLEEIPEKTILQLEKSYFKKSLNSIWKETQTYFTNRGKHAIIEEAEQNSKKKMALVFRWYFGYSSKLSFQANADEKVNFQIHTGPALGAFNQWVKGTELESWKNRHSNIIGAKMMKEAAIILGNIPKENNN
;
A
#
# COMPACT_ATOMS: atom_id res chain seq x y z
N MET A 1 0.20 29.43 -0.36
CA MET A 1 -0.85 28.59 -0.98
C MET A 1 -1.92 29.49 -1.57
N PHE A 2 -2.39 29.19 -2.78
CA PHE A 2 -3.40 29.99 -3.48
C PHE A 2 -4.70 29.21 -3.67
N PRO A 3 -5.85 29.72 -3.18
CA PRO A 3 -7.14 29.07 -3.39
C PRO A 3 -7.63 29.21 -4.84
N GLY A 4 -8.38 28.21 -5.29
CA GLY A 4 -9.04 28.22 -6.58
C GLY A 4 -10.53 28.57 -6.50
N GLN A 5 -11.28 28.20 -7.54
CA GLN A 5 -12.72 28.40 -7.60
C GLN A 5 -13.44 27.74 -6.41
N GLY A 6 -14.35 28.47 -5.78
CA GLY A 6 -15.00 28.12 -4.51
C GLY A 6 -14.66 29.10 -3.38
N SER A 7 -13.61 29.91 -3.52
CA SER A 7 -13.23 30.95 -2.54
C SER A 7 -13.72 32.36 -2.90
N GLN A 8 -14.39 32.54 -4.05
CA GLN A 8 -14.91 33.84 -4.46
C GLN A 8 -16.07 34.29 -3.57
N TYR A 9 -16.12 35.57 -3.28
CA TYR A 9 -17.25 36.19 -2.59
C TYR A 9 -17.39 37.64 -3.03
N ARG A 10 -18.63 38.14 -3.06
CA ARG A 10 -18.90 39.55 -3.33
C ARG A 10 -18.26 40.42 -2.25
N GLY A 11 -17.49 41.42 -2.65
CA GLY A 11 -16.71 42.29 -1.77
C GLY A 11 -15.24 41.90 -1.66
N MET A 12 -14.79 40.82 -2.32
CA MET A 12 -13.38 40.44 -2.33
C MET A 12 -12.51 41.50 -3.02
N GLY A 13 -11.28 41.69 -2.53
CA GLY A 13 -10.31 42.61 -3.11
C GLY A 13 -10.53 44.11 -2.83
N LYS A 14 -11.54 44.50 -2.04
CA LYS A 14 -11.90 45.91 -1.76
C LYS A 14 -10.72 46.83 -1.43
N ASP A 15 -9.85 46.42 -0.52
CA ASP A 15 -8.71 47.25 -0.10
C ASP A 15 -7.48 47.07 -1.02
N LEU A 16 -7.39 45.91 -1.70
CA LEU A 16 -6.37 45.65 -2.71
C LEU A 16 -6.57 46.55 -3.93
N PHE A 17 -7.80 46.68 -4.42
CA PHE A 17 -8.07 47.45 -5.62
C PHE A 17 -7.78 48.94 -5.44
N LYS A 18 -7.98 49.46 -4.23
CA LYS A 18 -7.55 50.81 -3.87
C LYS A 18 -6.04 50.98 -3.86
N SER A 19 -5.30 49.95 -3.46
CA SER A 19 -3.85 49.97 -3.29
C SER A 19 -3.10 49.68 -4.60
N TYR A 20 -3.73 48.94 -5.52
CA TYR A 20 -3.17 48.48 -6.80
C TYR A 20 -4.05 48.93 -7.98
N LYS A 21 -4.40 50.23 -8.02
CA LYS A 21 -5.35 50.78 -9.00
C LYS A 21 -4.90 50.55 -10.45
N ASN A 22 -3.61 50.69 -10.72
CA ASN A 22 -3.08 50.58 -12.08
C ASN A 22 -3.21 49.15 -12.61
N GLU A 23 -2.88 48.16 -11.79
CA GLU A 23 -3.00 46.74 -12.09
C GLU A 23 -4.47 46.34 -12.32
N VAL A 24 -5.38 46.88 -11.51
CA VAL A 24 -6.83 46.66 -11.68
C VAL A 24 -7.34 47.27 -12.98
N ILE A 25 -6.94 48.50 -13.33
CA ILE A 25 -7.31 49.14 -14.60
C ILE A 25 -6.81 48.32 -15.79
N GLN A 26 -5.54 47.88 -15.75
CA GLN A 26 -4.98 47.03 -16.80
C GLN A 26 -5.70 45.68 -16.90
N ALA A 27 -6.05 45.09 -15.75
CA ALA A 27 -6.83 43.86 -15.71
C ALA A 27 -8.22 44.03 -16.33
N SER A 28 -8.96 45.08 -15.94
CA SER A 28 -10.26 45.42 -16.53
C SER A 28 -10.17 45.63 -18.05
N ASN A 29 -9.12 46.30 -18.53
CA ASN A 29 -8.89 46.50 -19.96
C ASN A 29 -8.66 45.17 -20.71
N ILE A 30 -7.89 44.24 -20.13
CA ILE A 30 -7.68 42.90 -20.71
C ILE A 30 -8.96 42.07 -20.69
N LEU A 31 -9.74 42.17 -19.61
CA LEU A 31 -10.95 41.40 -19.42
C LEU A 31 -12.11 41.92 -20.29
N GLY A 32 -12.15 43.22 -20.55
CA GLY A 32 -13.20 43.89 -21.30
C GLY A 32 -14.43 44.26 -20.44
N TYR A 33 -14.30 44.20 -19.11
CA TYR A 33 -15.32 44.57 -18.15
C TYR A 33 -14.68 45.14 -16.88
N ASP A 34 -15.45 45.88 -16.08
CA ASP A 34 -14.99 46.42 -14.81
C ASP A 34 -14.84 45.29 -13.77
N LEU A 35 -13.59 44.91 -13.51
CA LEU A 35 -13.25 43.87 -12.54
C LEU A 35 -13.60 44.27 -11.10
N GLU A 36 -13.42 45.54 -10.73
CA GLU A 36 -13.72 46.03 -9.39
C GLU A 36 -15.23 45.99 -9.16
N GLU A 37 -16.03 46.44 -10.12
CA GLU A 37 -17.49 46.37 -10.03
C GLU A 37 -17.99 44.93 -9.96
N LEU A 38 -17.45 44.02 -10.79
CA LEU A 38 -17.76 42.60 -10.72
C LEU A 38 -17.46 42.01 -9.33
N CYS A 39 -16.29 42.29 -8.77
CA CYS A 39 -15.88 41.70 -7.49
C CYS A 39 -16.61 42.31 -6.29
N LEU A 40 -16.83 43.64 -6.28
CA LEU A 40 -17.38 44.34 -5.12
C LEU A 40 -18.91 44.40 -5.11
N LYS A 41 -19.52 44.54 -6.29
CA LYS A 41 -20.96 44.76 -6.42
C LYS A 41 -21.67 43.59 -7.10
N ASP A 42 -21.01 42.93 -8.05
CA ASP A 42 -21.56 41.83 -8.85
C ASP A 42 -23.00 42.11 -9.35
N PRO A 43 -23.25 43.26 -10.01
CA PRO A 43 -24.61 43.74 -10.29
C PRO A 43 -25.42 42.76 -11.16
N ASN A 44 -24.73 42.06 -12.05
CA ASN A 44 -25.32 41.10 -12.98
C ASN A 44 -25.28 39.64 -12.47
N ARG A 45 -24.78 39.41 -11.24
CA ARG A 45 -24.59 38.08 -10.64
C ARG A 45 -23.71 37.14 -11.48
N GLU A 46 -22.67 37.70 -12.07
CA GLU A 46 -21.78 37.01 -13.01
C GLU A 46 -20.53 36.48 -12.34
N LEU A 47 -20.18 36.94 -11.14
CA LEU A 47 -18.99 36.48 -10.42
C LEU A 47 -18.97 34.97 -10.17
N SER A 48 -20.14 34.31 -10.18
CA SER A 48 -20.28 32.86 -10.05
C SER A 48 -20.07 32.06 -11.34
N LYS A 49 -20.07 32.73 -12.50
CA LYS A 49 -19.85 32.12 -13.81
C LYS A 49 -18.35 31.92 -14.04
N THR A 50 -17.94 30.71 -14.43
CA THR A 50 -16.52 30.27 -14.46
C THR A 50 -15.59 31.21 -15.25
N GLN A 51 -16.04 31.74 -16.39
CA GLN A 51 -15.26 32.68 -17.21
C GLN A 51 -15.00 34.03 -16.53
N PHE A 52 -15.80 34.41 -15.54
CA PHE A 52 -15.62 35.62 -14.73
C PHE A 52 -14.96 35.30 -13.38
N THR A 53 -15.33 34.18 -12.76
CA THR A 53 -14.78 33.73 -11.47
C THR A 53 -13.27 33.53 -11.54
N GLN A 54 -12.79 32.86 -12.59
CA GLN A 54 -11.38 32.49 -12.67
C GLN A 54 -10.46 33.72 -12.78
N PRO A 55 -10.68 34.66 -13.71
CA PRO A 55 -9.85 35.86 -13.77
C PRO A 55 -9.96 36.73 -12.52
N ALA A 56 -11.15 36.84 -11.93
CA ALA A 56 -11.35 37.63 -10.74
C ALA A 56 -10.55 37.10 -9.53
N LEU A 57 -10.60 35.78 -9.30
CA LEU A 57 -9.80 35.13 -8.26
C LEU A 57 -8.30 35.24 -8.54
N TYR A 58 -7.87 35.07 -9.78
CA TYR A 58 -6.46 35.22 -10.14
C TYR A 58 -5.94 36.61 -9.78
N VAL A 59 -6.67 37.69 -10.12
CA VAL A 59 -6.25 39.05 -9.79
C VAL A 59 -6.21 39.27 -8.28
N VAL A 60 -7.27 38.91 -7.56
CA VAL A 60 -7.33 39.11 -6.10
C VAL A 60 -6.21 38.34 -5.37
N ASN A 61 -5.95 37.09 -5.77
CA ASN A 61 -4.86 36.29 -5.23
C ASN A 61 -3.48 36.91 -5.51
N ALA A 62 -3.27 37.41 -6.74
CA ALA A 62 -2.01 38.04 -7.14
C ALA A 62 -1.74 39.32 -6.35
N LEU A 63 -2.74 40.21 -6.23
CA LEU A 63 -2.59 41.47 -5.48
C LEU A 63 -2.33 41.24 -3.99
N SER A 64 -2.95 40.23 -3.39
CA SER A 64 -2.67 39.91 -1.99
C SER A 64 -1.33 39.27 -1.76
N HIS A 65 -0.81 38.53 -2.75
CA HIS A 65 0.59 38.13 -2.72
C HIS A 65 1.51 39.36 -2.78
N TYR A 66 1.22 40.35 -3.63
CA TYR A 66 2.00 41.60 -3.69
C TYR A 66 1.93 42.42 -2.40
N GLN A 67 0.82 42.38 -1.66
CA GLN A 67 0.75 43.05 -0.36
C GLN A 67 1.60 42.35 0.71
N LYS A 68 1.91 41.05 0.53
CA LYS A 68 2.66 40.23 1.47
C LYS A 68 4.08 39.93 1.00
N ARG A 69 4.74 40.92 0.37
CA ARG A 69 6.09 40.80 -0.21
C ARG A 69 7.20 40.38 0.75
N ASP A 70 6.98 40.50 2.06
CA ASP A 70 7.98 40.12 3.07
C ASP A 70 8.04 38.61 3.35
N ILE A 71 7.16 37.81 2.71
CA ILE A 71 7.14 36.35 2.88
C ILE A 71 8.01 35.72 1.79
N ASN A 72 9.01 34.94 2.20
CA ASN A 72 9.90 34.20 1.30
C ASN A 72 9.63 32.69 1.37
N PRO A 73 8.65 32.15 0.61
CA PRO A 73 8.27 30.75 0.67
C PRO A 73 9.28 29.86 -0.05
N LYS A 74 9.59 28.69 0.52
CA LYS A 74 10.40 27.66 -0.14
C LYS A 74 9.65 26.93 -1.25
N TYR A 75 8.33 26.83 -1.13
CA TYR A 75 7.45 26.17 -2.10
C TYR A 75 6.19 26.98 -2.31
N LEU A 76 5.70 26.99 -3.55
CA LEU A 76 4.44 27.58 -3.94
C LEU A 76 3.51 26.48 -4.43
N ILE A 77 2.26 26.52 -3.97
CA ILE A 77 1.21 25.62 -4.43
C ILE A 77 -0.09 26.40 -4.58
N GLY A 78 -0.94 25.97 -5.50
CA GLY A 78 -2.29 26.46 -5.61
C GLY A 78 -3.22 25.36 -6.07
N HIS A 79 -4.48 25.42 -5.62
CA HIS A 79 -5.48 24.40 -5.92
C HIS A 79 -6.23 24.78 -7.20
N SER A 80 -6.18 23.91 -8.22
CA SER A 80 -6.78 24.16 -9.54
C SER A 80 -6.34 25.52 -10.11
N LEU A 81 -7.26 26.48 -10.26
CA LEU A 81 -6.98 27.85 -10.69
C LEU A 81 -5.82 28.51 -9.91
N GLY A 82 -5.71 28.24 -8.61
CA GLY A 82 -4.65 28.84 -7.78
C GLY A 82 -3.23 28.49 -8.26
N GLU A 83 -3.06 27.43 -9.07
CA GLU A 83 -1.78 27.07 -9.67
C GLU A 83 -1.20 28.21 -10.53
N TYR A 84 -2.04 28.96 -11.24
CA TYR A 84 -1.61 30.09 -12.06
C TYR A 84 -1.03 31.21 -11.19
N ASN A 85 -1.57 31.41 -9.98
CA ASN A 85 -1.00 32.35 -9.02
C ASN A 85 0.31 31.83 -8.41
N ALA A 86 0.45 30.52 -8.23
CA ALA A 86 1.71 29.92 -7.78
C ALA A 86 2.81 30.09 -8.84
N LEU A 87 2.49 29.91 -10.12
CA LEU A 87 3.40 30.16 -11.24
C LEU A 87 3.72 31.65 -11.42
N LEU A 88 2.75 32.56 -11.24
CA LEU A 88 3.00 34.00 -11.19
C LEU A 88 3.99 34.37 -10.08
N ALA A 89 3.77 33.87 -8.86
CA ALA A 89 4.62 34.13 -7.71
C ALA A 89 6.02 33.50 -7.85
N ALA A 90 6.15 32.45 -8.66
CA ALA A 90 7.42 31.86 -9.08
C ALA A 90 8.05 32.57 -10.29
N GLU A 91 7.43 33.64 -10.80
CA GLU A 91 7.86 34.44 -11.94
C GLU A 91 7.88 33.71 -13.30
N ALA A 92 7.05 32.67 -13.46
CA ALA A 92 6.89 31.97 -14.75
C ALA A 92 6.40 32.90 -15.88
N PHE A 93 5.61 33.91 -15.51
CA PHE A 93 5.07 34.94 -16.38
C PHE A 93 4.72 36.19 -15.55
N ASP A 94 4.52 37.32 -16.22
CA ASP A 94 4.04 38.54 -15.56
C ASP A 94 2.53 38.50 -15.26
N PHE A 95 2.08 39.45 -14.44
CA PHE A 95 0.70 39.57 -13.99
C PHE A 95 -0.31 39.56 -15.15
N LEU A 96 -0.06 40.33 -16.20
CA LEU A 96 -0.98 40.51 -17.32
C LEU A 96 -1.01 39.29 -18.25
N THR A 97 0.13 38.63 -18.43
CA THR A 97 0.24 37.39 -19.18
C THR A 97 -0.55 36.28 -18.49
N GLY A 98 -0.33 36.07 -17.20
CA GLY A 98 -1.11 35.09 -16.45
C GLY A 98 -2.61 35.40 -16.44
N LEU A 99 -3.00 36.68 -16.42
CA LEU A 99 -4.40 37.08 -16.55
C LEU A 99 -5.00 36.67 -17.90
N LYS A 100 -4.27 36.87 -19.01
CA LYS A 100 -4.71 36.43 -20.35
C LYS A 100 -4.86 34.90 -20.42
N LEU A 101 -3.92 34.15 -19.83
CA LEU A 101 -3.99 32.69 -19.74
C LEU A 101 -5.23 32.24 -18.95
N VAL A 102 -5.44 32.81 -17.76
CA VAL A 102 -6.60 32.48 -16.91
C VAL A 102 -7.92 32.90 -17.55
N LYS A 103 -7.97 34.04 -18.22
CA LYS A 103 -9.14 34.46 -19.01
C LYS A 103 -9.48 33.39 -20.05
N LYS A 104 -8.51 32.99 -20.86
CA LYS A 104 -8.76 31.98 -21.90
C LYS A 104 -9.12 30.61 -21.32
N ARG A 105 -8.49 30.19 -20.23
CA ARG A 105 -8.86 28.97 -19.49
C ARG A 105 -10.30 29.03 -19.01
N GLY A 106 -10.70 30.13 -18.37
CA GLY A 106 -12.05 30.35 -17.86
C GLY A 106 -13.11 30.31 -18.96
N GLU A 107 -12.82 30.94 -20.10
CA GLU A 107 -13.67 30.90 -21.31
C GLU A 107 -13.85 29.46 -21.81
N LEU A 108 -12.75 28.75 -22.10
CA LEU A 108 -12.79 27.40 -22.65
C LEU A 108 -13.44 26.40 -21.70
N MET A 109 -13.22 26.53 -20.39
CA MET A 109 -13.88 25.68 -19.40
C MET A 109 -15.37 25.99 -19.28
N ALA A 110 -15.79 27.25 -19.48
CA ALA A 110 -17.19 27.65 -19.44
C ALA A 110 -17.99 27.22 -20.68
N GLU A 111 -17.32 26.95 -21.82
CA GLU A 111 -17.96 26.39 -23.02
C GLU A 111 -18.51 24.99 -22.79
N ALA A 112 -17.92 24.23 -21.87
CA ALA A 112 -18.44 22.92 -21.51
C ALA A 112 -19.74 23.03 -20.71
N SER A 113 -20.74 22.25 -21.10
CA SER A 113 -22.07 22.24 -20.48
C SER A 113 -22.61 20.82 -20.33
N GLY A 114 -23.69 20.65 -19.55
CA GLY A 114 -24.35 19.35 -19.35
C GLY A 114 -23.64 18.40 -18.37
N GLY A 115 -22.53 18.83 -17.78
CA GLY A 115 -21.83 18.12 -16.71
C GLY A 115 -22.17 18.68 -15.33
N GLY A 116 -21.73 17.97 -14.29
CA GLY A 116 -21.81 18.40 -12.90
C GLY A 116 -20.69 17.76 -12.07
N MET A 117 -20.55 18.24 -10.83
CA MET A 117 -19.57 17.71 -9.88
C MET A 117 -20.24 17.48 -8.52
N ALA A 118 -19.71 16.55 -7.73
CA ALA A 118 -20.18 16.31 -6.37
C ALA A 118 -19.03 15.89 -5.45
N ALA A 119 -19.05 16.36 -4.20
CA ALA A 119 -18.12 15.94 -3.16
C ALA A 119 -18.68 14.69 -2.45
N VAL A 120 -17.92 13.62 -2.49
CA VAL A 120 -18.18 12.37 -1.75
C VAL A 120 -17.46 12.45 -0.41
N LEU A 121 -18.19 12.24 0.68
CA LEU A 121 -17.68 12.34 2.04
C LEU A 121 -17.57 10.97 2.72
N GLY A 122 -16.45 10.72 3.39
CA GLY A 122 -16.25 9.57 4.28
C GLY A 122 -15.96 8.23 3.59
N LEU A 123 -15.77 8.22 2.27
CA LEU A 123 -15.26 7.07 1.52
C LEU A 123 -13.81 7.30 1.13
N ASN A 124 -12.98 6.27 1.29
CA ASN A 124 -11.65 6.30 0.69
C ASN A 124 -11.74 6.05 -0.82
N ILE A 125 -10.64 6.37 -1.53
CA ILE A 125 -10.61 6.32 -2.99
C ILE A 125 -10.95 4.94 -3.57
N ASN A 126 -10.44 3.87 -2.97
CA ASN A 126 -10.64 2.50 -3.45
C ASN A 126 -12.09 2.05 -3.24
N GLU A 127 -12.73 2.50 -2.16
CA GLU A 127 -14.16 2.27 -1.92
C GLU A 127 -15.03 3.03 -2.91
N LEU A 128 -14.71 4.30 -3.17
CA LEU A 128 -15.43 5.11 -4.14
C LEU A 128 -15.31 4.52 -5.56
N GLN A 129 -14.10 4.14 -5.99
CA GLN A 129 -13.88 3.52 -7.30
C GLN A 129 -14.68 2.23 -7.47
N ARG A 130 -14.61 1.32 -6.49
CA ARG A 130 -15.40 0.08 -6.52
C ARG A 130 -16.90 0.34 -6.59
N LYS A 131 -17.42 1.30 -5.81
CA LYS A 131 -18.85 1.64 -5.85
C LYS A 131 -19.29 2.24 -7.18
N LEU A 132 -18.46 3.10 -7.77
CA LEU A 132 -18.74 3.62 -9.10
C LEU A 132 -18.75 2.50 -10.15
N GLU A 133 -17.87 1.50 -10.03
CA GLU A 133 -17.85 0.33 -10.92
C GLU A 133 -19.05 -0.59 -10.70
N ASP A 134 -19.34 -0.99 -9.46
CA ASP A 134 -20.43 -1.90 -9.09
C ASP A 134 -21.80 -1.37 -9.54
N GLU A 135 -22.01 -0.06 -9.37
CA GLU A 135 -23.25 0.62 -9.77
C GLU A 135 -23.21 1.13 -11.22
N LYS A 136 -22.17 0.75 -11.98
CA LYS A 136 -22.01 1.03 -13.42
C LYS A 136 -22.02 2.52 -13.75
N TYR A 137 -21.42 3.33 -12.87
CA TYR A 137 -21.17 4.77 -13.06
C TYR A 137 -19.92 5.05 -13.90
N ASN A 138 -19.72 4.32 -15.00
CA ASN A 138 -18.54 4.42 -15.89
C ASN A 138 -18.38 5.80 -16.58
N GLN A 139 -19.39 6.66 -16.47
CA GLN A 139 -19.42 8.02 -16.99
C GLN A 139 -18.95 9.06 -15.96
N ILE A 140 -18.64 8.65 -14.73
CA ILE A 140 -18.13 9.51 -13.66
C ILE A 140 -16.62 9.33 -13.56
N ASP A 141 -15.90 10.45 -13.61
CA ASP A 141 -14.47 10.53 -13.29
C ASP A 141 -14.27 11.08 -11.88
N ILE A 142 -13.11 10.78 -11.29
CA ILE A 142 -12.63 11.47 -10.09
C ILE A 142 -11.91 12.73 -10.53
N ALA A 143 -12.40 13.89 -10.07
CA ALA A 143 -11.91 15.21 -10.46
C ALA A 143 -10.94 15.83 -9.45
N ASN A 144 -11.10 15.54 -8.16
CA ASN A 144 -10.19 16.08 -7.14
C ASN A 144 -9.97 15.09 -5.99
N PHE A 145 -8.71 14.93 -5.61
CA PHE A 145 -8.28 14.29 -4.38
C PHE A 145 -8.05 15.36 -3.32
N ASN A 146 -9.13 15.85 -2.70
CA ASN A 146 -9.09 17.02 -1.81
C ASN A 146 -8.55 16.69 -0.42
N THR A 147 -9.14 15.71 0.26
CA THR A 147 -8.69 15.21 1.57
C THR A 147 -9.01 13.71 1.70
N PRO A 148 -8.46 12.98 2.69
CA PRO A 148 -8.78 11.56 2.87
C PRO A 148 -10.27 11.28 3.07
N SER A 149 -11.02 12.24 3.61
CA SER A 149 -12.47 12.13 3.79
C SER A 149 -13.29 12.85 2.71
N GLN A 150 -12.68 13.53 1.74
CA GLN A 150 -13.39 14.29 0.70
C GLN A 150 -12.74 14.08 -0.68
N ILE A 151 -13.48 13.42 -1.57
CA ILE A 151 -13.10 13.22 -2.97
C ILE A 151 -14.18 13.86 -3.84
N VAL A 152 -13.80 14.52 -4.93
CA VAL A 152 -14.77 15.12 -5.85
C VAL A 152 -14.87 14.26 -7.10
N ILE A 153 -16.12 13.97 -7.49
CA ILE A 153 -16.47 13.26 -8.72
C ILE A 153 -17.08 14.21 -9.73
N ALA A 154 -16.92 13.93 -11.02
CA ALA A 154 -17.39 14.74 -12.12
C ALA A 154 -17.93 13.87 -13.26
N GLY A 155 -19.02 14.29 -13.89
CA GLY A 155 -19.63 13.56 -15.00
C GLY A 155 -20.89 14.23 -15.53
N PRO A 156 -21.66 13.58 -16.42
CA PRO A 156 -22.91 14.13 -16.92
C PRO A 156 -23.87 14.44 -15.77
N GLN A 157 -24.56 15.59 -15.82
CA GLN A 157 -25.35 16.08 -14.69
C GLN A 157 -26.43 15.09 -14.23
N ASN A 158 -27.09 14.42 -15.18
CA ASN A 158 -28.08 13.38 -14.89
C ASN A 158 -27.47 12.17 -14.18
N VAL A 159 -26.24 11.80 -14.53
CA VAL A 159 -25.51 10.68 -13.93
C VAL A 159 -25.05 11.04 -12.50
N ILE A 160 -24.52 12.25 -12.30
CA ILE A 160 -24.16 12.76 -10.96
C ILE A 160 -25.39 12.82 -10.05
N ASN A 161 -26.52 13.35 -10.54
CA ASN A 161 -27.77 13.41 -9.77
C ASN A 161 -28.29 12.02 -9.38
N ARG A 162 -28.09 11.02 -10.24
CA ARG A 162 -28.44 9.63 -9.94
C ARG A 162 -27.51 9.04 -8.88
N ALA A 163 -26.19 9.24 -9.03
CA ALA A 163 -25.19 8.77 -8.06
C ALA A 163 -25.46 9.35 -6.66
N VAL A 164 -25.79 10.65 -6.57
CA VAL A 164 -26.18 11.30 -5.30
C VAL A 164 -27.34 10.54 -4.64
N LYS A 165 -28.41 10.25 -5.39
CA LYS A 165 -29.60 9.56 -4.85
C LYS A 165 -29.31 8.12 -4.44
N ASP A 166 -28.51 7.39 -5.22
CA ASP A 166 -28.26 5.98 -4.98
C ASP A 166 -27.25 5.77 -3.84
N PHE A 167 -26.29 6.67 -3.69
CA PHE A 167 -25.34 6.64 -2.58
C PHE A 167 -25.99 7.13 -1.28
N ASP A 168 -26.92 8.09 -1.33
CA ASP A 168 -27.69 8.52 -0.17
C ASP A 168 -28.53 7.37 0.42
N LYS A 169 -29.14 6.52 -0.42
CA LYS A 169 -29.82 5.27 0.02
C LYS A 169 -28.89 4.30 0.73
N GLN A 170 -27.58 4.42 0.51
CA GLN A 170 -26.55 3.59 1.14
C GLN A 170 -25.89 4.29 2.34
N ASN A 171 -26.46 5.40 2.80
CA ASN A 171 -25.91 6.26 3.87
C ASN A 171 -24.52 6.83 3.53
N ILE A 172 -24.21 6.99 2.24
CA ILE A 172 -22.98 7.65 1.78
C ILE A 172 -23.33 9.08 1.44
N LYS A 173 -22.72 10.01 2.16
CA LYS A 173 -23.00 11.43 1.98
C LYS A 173 -22.32 11.97 0.73
N ILE A 174 -23.11 12.36 -0.26
CA ILE A 174 -22.65 13.11 -1.44
C ILE A 174 -23.27 14.49 -1.44
N ILE A 175 -22.45 15.53 -1.64
CA ILE A 175 -22.88 16.92 -1.75
C ILE A 175 -22.65 17.41 -3.19
N PRO A 176 -23.71 17.67 -3.97
CA PRO A 176 -23.57 18.31 -5.27
C PRO A 176 -22.86 19.67 -5.17
N LEU A 177 -21.95 19.94 -6.08
CA LEU A 177 -21.27 21.23 -6.20
C LEU A 177 -22.00 22.10 -7.21
N PHE A 178 -22.12 23.40 -6.94
CA PHE A 178 -22.83 24.36 -7.78
C PHE A 178 -21.98 24.77 -8.99
N VAL A 179 -21.75 23.83 -9.91
CA VAL A 179 -21.06 24.02 -11.18
C VAL A 179 -21.84 23.32 -12.30
N THR A 180 -21.75 23.86 -13.52
CA THR A 180 -22.54 23.39 -14.68
C THR A 180 -21.73 22.53 -15.66
N ALA A 181 -20.52 22.14 -15.26
CA ALA A 181 -19.56 21.41 -16.06
C ALA A 181 -18.79 20.40 -15.21
N ALA A 182 -18.32 19.35 -15.85
CA ALA A 182 -17.53 18.29 -15.21
C ALA A 182 -16.02 18.63 -15.28
N PHE A 183 -15.57 19.61 -14.49
CA PHE A 183 -14.17 20.04 -14.51
C PHE A 183 -13.19 18.92 -14.09
N HIS A 184 -11.93 19.00 -14.55
CA HIS A 184 -10.88 18.04 -14.21
C HIS A 184 -11.21 16.59 -14.57
N SER A 185 -11.91 16.40 -15.69
CA SER A 185 -12.37 15.10 -16.18
C SER A 185 -12.20 14.96 -17.68
N ARG A 186 -12.49 13.75 -18.20
CA ARG A 186 -12.50 13.47 -19.64
C ARG A 186 -13.38 14.42 -20.44
N TYR A 187 -14.41 15.00 -19.84
CA TYR A 187 -15.34 15.92 -20.51
C TYR A 187 -14.71 17.28 -20.82
N MET A 188 -13.55 17.60 -20.24
CA MET A 188 -12.82 18.83 -20.51
C MET A 188 -11.71 18.67 -21.57
N LYS A 189 -11.54 17.48 -22.16
CA LYS A 189 -10.48 17.25 -23.19
C LYS A 189 -10.51 18.27 -24.34
N PRO A 190 -11.67 18.63 -24.93
CA PRO A 190 -11.70 19.66 -25.99
C PRO A 190 -11.20 21.03 -25.50
N ALA A 191 -11.56 21.43 -24.28
CA ALA A 191 -11.09 22.67 -23.68
C ALA A 191 -9.57 22.63 -23.42
N ALA A 192 -9.04 21.50 -22.96
CA ALA A 192 -7.60 21.29 -22.77
C ALA A 192 -6.82 21.39 -24.09
N GLU A 193 -7.32 20.76 -25.15
CA GLU A 193 -6.73 20.81 -26.50
C GLU A 193 -6.72 22.25 -27.05
N ASN A 194 -7.86 22.95 -26.99
CA ASN A 194 -7.96 24.35 -27.41
C ASN A 194 -7.03 25.26 -26.61
N PHE A 195 -6.89 25.01 -25.32
CA PHE A 195 -5.97 25.76 -24.48
C PHE A 195 -4.50 25.46 -24.83
N SER A 196 -4.17 24.22 -25.19
CA SER A 196 -2.82 23.85 -25.66
C SER A 196 -2.41 24.65 -26.90
N PHE A 197 -3.34 24.88 -27.84
CA PHE A 197 -3.06 25.69 -29.03
C PHE A 197 -2.81 27.15 -28.66
N PHE A 198 -3.62 27.71 -27.77
CA PHE A 198 -3.45 29.08 -27.28
C PHE A 198 -2.12 29.29 -26.56
N LEU A 199 -1.66 28.30 -25.79
CA LEU A 199 -0.41 28.38 -25.05
C LEU A 199 0.84 28.45 -25.94
N LYS A 200 0.77 28.02 -27.21
CA LYS A 200 1.90 28.06 -28.15
C LYS A 200 2.43 29.47 -28.41
N ASP A 201 1.59 30.48 -28.25
CA ASP A 201 1.95 31.89 -28.45
C ASP A 201 2.64 32.52 -27.23
N TYR A 202 2.75 31.77 -26.14
CA TYR A 202 3.33 32.23 -24.88
C TYR A 202 4.64 31.54 -24.57
N LYS A 203 5.56 32.30 -23.96
CA LYS A 203 6.81 31.78 -23.42
C LYS A 203 6.78 31.88 -21.91
N PHE A 204 7.28 30.85 -21.25
CA PHE A 204 7.39 30.77 -19.80
C PHE A 204 8.83 30.96 -19.40
N SER A 205 9.06 31.79 -18.39
CA SER A 205 10.36 31.98 -17.75
C SER A 205 10.65 30.83 -16.78
N SER A 206 11.93 30.58 -16.51
CA SER A 206 12.36 29.65 -15.47
C SER A 206 11.82 30.05 -14.09
N LEU A 207 11.36 29.06 -13.33
CA LEU A 207 10.75 29.30 -12.03
C LEU A 207 11.80 29.69 -10.98
N LYS A 208 11.62 30.83 -10.31
CA LYS A 208 12.51 31.25 -9.20
C LYS A 208 12.23 30.53 -7.88
N THR A 209 11.01 30.04 -7.71
CA THR A 209 10.58 29.31 -6.52
C THR A 209 9.86 28.04 -6.97
N THR A 210 10.13 26.92 -6.31
CA THR A 210 9.55 25.62 -6.69
C THR A 210 8.02 25.63 -6.58
N VAL A 211 7.35 25.30 -7.68
CA VAL A 211 5.89 25.11 -7.74
C VAL A 211 5.57 23.63 -7.85
N ILE A 212 4.61 23.12 -7.07
CA ILE A 212 4.14 21.72 -7.21
C ILE A 212 2.90 21.68 -8.12
N SER A 213 2.89 20.77 -9.09
CA SER A 213 1.83 20.61 -10.08
C SER A 213 0.60 19.90 -9.53
N ASN A 214 -0.59 20.36 -9.93
CA ASN A 214 -1.88 19.73 -9.65
C ASN A 214 -2.07 18.42 -10.43
N VAL A 215 -1.41 18.26 -11.58
CA VAL A 215 -1.56 17.09 -12.46
C VAL A 215 -0.74 15.92 -11.94
N THR A 216 0.55 16.16 -11.66
CA THR A 216 1.49 15.11 -11.27
C THR A 216 1.62 14.96 -9.76
N GLY A 217 1.34 16.02 -9.00
CA GLY A 217 1.67 16.08 -7.57
C GLY A 217 3.16 16.30 -7.29
N LEU A 218 3.98 16.59 -8.31
CA LEU A 218 5.44 16.77 -8.26
C LEU A 218 5.85 18.21 -8.67
N PRO A 219 7.10 18.66 -8.43
CA PRO A 219 7.58 19.96 -8.90
C PRO A 219 7.46 20.15 -10.42
N TYR A 220 7.13 21.37 -10.84
CA TYR A 220 7.27 21.79 -12.24
C TYR A 220 8.73 21.73 -12.68
N GLN A 221 8.94 21.39 -13.95
CA GLN A 221 10.21 21.57 -14.67
C GLN A 221 10.00 22.69 -15.69
N ASP A 222 11.00 23.53 -15.94
CA ASP A 222 10.83 24.72 -16.79
C ASP A 222 10.27 24.40 -18.19
N HIS A 223 10.62 23.22 -18.74
CA HIS A 223 10.20 22.80 -20.09
C HIS A 223 8.75 22.30 -20.17
N ASN A 224 8.09 21.97 -19.06
CA ASN A 224 6.77 21.32 -19.06
C ASN A 224 5.61 22.20 -18.58
N ILE A 225 5.85 23.49 -18.31
CA ILE A 225 4.82 24.42 -17.79
C ILE A 225 3.59 24.48 -18.71
N SER A 226 3.80 24.72 -20.00
CA SER A 226 2.71 24.82 -20.99
C SER A 226 1.91 23.52 -21.10
N GLU A 227 2.58 22.39 -21.14
CA GLU A 227 1.94 21.07 -21.28
C GLU A 227 1.07 20.77 -20.07
N LEU A 228 1.63 20.90 -18.86
CA LEU A 228 0.92 20.60 -17.62
C LEU A 228 -0.25 21.56 -17.38
N LEU A 229 -0.14 22.85 -17.76
CA LEU A 229 -1.26 23.80 -17.67
C LEU A 229 -2.44 23.43 -18.58
N SER A 230 -2.16 22.88 -19.78
CA SER A 230 -3.21 22.34 -20.65
C SER A 230 -3.82 21.07 -20.07
N GLN A 231 -2.99 20.10 -19.67
CA GLN A 231 -3.44 18.84 -19.09
C GLN A 231 -4.25 19.05 -17.79
N GLN A 232 -3.93 20.09 -17.01
CA GLN A 232 -4.61 20.43 -15.77
C GLN A 232 -6.13 20.59 -15.94
N ILE A 233 -6.58 21.08 -17.10
CA ILE A 233 -8.00 21.33 -17.37
C ILE A 233 -8.82 20.02 -17.35
N CYS A 234 -8.24 18.91 -17.82
CA CYS A 234 -8.91 17.62 -17.95
C CYS A 234 -8.37 16.51 -17.05
N SER A 235 -7.41 16.81 -16.18
CA SER A 235 -6.79 15.85 -15.26
C SER A 235 -7.22 16.10 -13.81
N PRO A 236 -7.27 15.04 -12.97
CA PRO A 236 -7.64 15.18 -11.56
C PRO A 236 -6.65 16.07 -10.80
N VAL A 237 -7.14 16.85 -9.84
CA VAL A 237 -6.28 17.62 -8.93
C VAL A 237 -5.73 16.72 -7.82
N GLN A 238 -4.41 16.54 -7.80
CA GLN A 238 -3.66 15.68 -6.89
C GLN A 238 -3.35 16.34 -5.53
N TRP A 239 -4.30 17.08 -4.94
CA TRP A 239 -4.03 17.92 -3.75
C TRP A 239 -3.49 17.12 -2.55
N ILE A 240 -4.04 15.94 -2.25
CA ILE A 240 -3.51 15.04 -1.23
C ILE A 240 -2.02 14.75 -1.48
N ASN A 241 -1.64 14.36 -2.70
CA ASN A 241 -0.26 14.01 -3.02
C ASN A 241 0.66 15.24 -3.00
N MET A 242 0.20 16.41 -3.44
CA MET A 242 0.97 17.66 -3.32
C MET A 242 1.32 17.98 -1.86
N ILE A 243 0.35 17.88 -0.95
CA ILE A 243 0.58 18.16 0.48
C ILE A 243 1.46 17.08 1.11
N ARG A 244 1.20 15.80 0.80
CA ARG A 244 2.05 14.70 1.27
C ARG A 244 3.49 14.88 0.79
N LEU A 245 3.70 15.30 -0.45
CA LEU A 245 5.04 15.61 -0.97
C LEU A 245 5.71 16.71 -0.17
N LEU A 246 5.01 17.82 0.08
CA LEU A 246 5.56 18.92 0.88
C LEU A 246 5.86 18.49 2.31
N MET A 247 5.01 17.66 2.92
CA MET A 247 5.29 17.04 4.22
C MET A 247 6.59 16.22 4.16
N GLY A 248 6.84 15.47 3.08
CA GLY A 248 8.08 14.70 2.91
C GLY A 248 9.31 15.54 2.59
N LYS A 249 9.12 16.71 1.99
CA LYS A 249 10.13 17.76 1.86
C LYS A 249 10.36 18.56 3.15
N GLY A 250 9.71 18.17 4.25
CA GLY A 250 9.88 18.75 5.59
C GLY A 250 9.09 20.04 5.83
N VAL A 251 8.09 20.35 5.01
CA VAL A 251 7.27 21.57 5.17
C VAL A 251 6.29 21.38 6.33
N THR A 252 6.47 22.20 7.37
CA THR A 252 5.65 22.18 8.58
C THR A 252 4.59 23.28 8.60
N GLU A 253 4.88 24.42 7.97
CA GLU A 253 4.05 25.63 7.96
C GLU A 253 3.46 25.92 6.58
N TYR A 254 2.19 26.32 6.57
CA TYR A 254 1.42 26.54 5.35
C TYR A 254 0.61 27.82 5.50
N GLN A 255 0.87 28.80 4.62
CA GLN A 255 0.14 30.06 4.62
C GLN A 255 -0.73 30.18 3.38
N GLU A 256 -2.03 30.37 3.59
CA GLU A 256 -3.02 30.63 2.54
C GLU A 256 -3.19 32.14 2.29
N VAL A 257 -3.40 32.50 1.04
CA VAL A 257 -3.71 33.88 0.64
C VAL A 257 -5.24 34.05 0.60
N ASN A 258 -5.76 35.06 1.30
CA ASN A 258 -7.17 35.52 1.25
C ASN A 258 -8.27 34.51 1.60
N SER A 259 -7.92 33.37 2.15
CA SER A 259 -8.87 32.29 2.45
C SER A 259 -8.30 31.41 3.56
N VAL A 260 -9.13 30.50 4.08
CA VAL A 260 -8.77 29.48 5.08
C VAL A 260 -9.20 28.07 4.67
N ILE A 261 -9.68 27.90 3.44
CA ILE A 261 -10.25 26.63 2.94
C ILE A 261 -9.14 25.60 2.78
N LEU A 262 -8.04 25.98 2.10
CA LEU A 262 -6.92 25.08 1.88
C LEU A 262 -6.19 24.74 3.18
N ALA A 263 -6.08 25.69 4.12
CA ALA A 263 -5.49 25.45 5.43
C ALA A 263 -6.19 24.32 6.19
N LYS A 264 -7.53 24.25 6.13
CA LYS A 264 -8.30 23.14 6.72
C LYS A 264 -8.01 21.81 6.03
N MET A 265 -7.98 21.80 4.69
CA MET A 265 -7.67 20.59 3.91
C MET A 265 -6.25 20.08 4.22
N VAL A 266 -5.27 20.98 4.30
CA VAL A 266 -3.89 20.65 4.69
C VAL A 266 -3.85 20.06 6.10
N SER A 267 -4.56 20.67 7.06
CA SER A 267 -4.58 20.14 8.42
C SER A 267 -5.15 18.73 8.48
N GLU A 268 -6.23 18.46 7.75
CA GLU A 268 -6.79 17.11 7.68
C GLU A 268 -5.81 16.12 7.05
N ILE A 269 -5.17 16.48 5.93
CA ILE A 269 -4.16 15.63 5.28
C ILE A 269 -2.99 15.36 6.22
N LYS A 270 -2.44 16.38 6.88
CA LYS A 270 -1.32 16.21 7.81
C LYS A 270 -1.64 15.27 8.97
N ASN A 271 -2.89 15.25 9.42
CA ASN A 271 -3.32 14.42 10.55
C ASN A 271 -3.65 12.98 10.14
N ASN A 272 -3.93 12.73 8.86
CA ASN A 272 -4.49 11.45 8.40
C ASN A 272 -3.67 10.79 7.27
N CYS A 273 -2.65 11.45 6.73
CA CYS A 273 -1.79 10.93 5.66
C CYS A 273 -0.32 10.93 6.04
N THR A 274 0.44 10.06 5.38
CA THR A 274 1.90 10.02 5.47
C THR A 274 2.56 10.89 4.38
N PRO A 275 3.74 11.49 4.64
CA PRO A 275 4.49 12.24 3.65
C PRO A 275 4.95 11.38 2.44
N ILE A 276 5.07 12.00 1.25
CA ILE A 276 5.72 11.44 0.04
C ILE A 276 7.14 12.00 -0.02
N ILE A 277 8.16 11.16 -0.14
CA ILE A 277 9.58 11.57 -0.11
C ILE A 277 10.16 11.42 -1.51
N GLU A 278 10.51 12.53 -2.17
CA GLU A 278 11.20 12.53 -3.48
C GLU A 278 12.73 12.35 -3.32
N GLU A 279 13.32 11.46 -4.13
CA GLU A 279 14.78 11.28 -4.23
C GLU A 279 15.41 12.21 -5.31
N PRO A 280 16.71 12.60 -5.19
CA PRO A 280 17.33 13.58 -6.08
C PRO A 280 17.87 12.97 -7.40
N GLU A 281 17.65 13.67 -8.51
CA GLU A 281 18.16 13.36 -9.86
C GLU A 281 19.70 13.37 -9.94
N ARG A 282 20.25 12.49 -10.78
CA ARG A 282 21.68 12.38 -11.12
C ARG A 282 21.90 12.54 -12.64
N PRO A 283 23.10 13.00 -13.04
CA PRO A 283 23.39 13.44 -14.39
C PRO A 283 23.67 12.29 -15.36
N GLU A 284 23.32 12.52 -16.62
CA GLU A 284 23.58 11.65 -17.77
C GLU A 284 25.08 11.41 -18.00
N ASN A 285 25.46 10.17 -18.29
CA ASN A 285 26.38 9.93 -19.39
C ASN A 285 26.36 8.50 -19.94
N LYS A 286 26.50 8.47 -21.26
CA LYS A 286 26.66 7.34 -22.17
C LYS A 286 27.84 6.46 -21.75
N PHE A 287 27.70 5.15 -21.91
CA PHE A 287 28.68 4.23 -22.53
C PHE A 287 28.20 2.81 -22.20
N TYR A 288 27.86 2.01 -23.22
CA TYR A 288 28.34 0.63 -23.39
C TYR A 288 27.98 0.15 -24.78
N SER A 289 29.01 -0.30 -25.48
CA SER A 289 28.91 -1.17 -26.65
C SER A 289 29.45 -2.53 -26.24
N ASN A 290 28.79 -3.56 -26.80
CA ASN A 290 29.24 -4.94 -27.00
C ASN A 290 29.12 -5.91 -25.81
N LEU A 291 27.96 -6.58 -25.79
CA LEU A 291 27.83 -7.99 -25.40
C LEU A 291 28.51 -8.90 -26.43
N ASP A 292 29.31 -9.86 -25.96
CA ASP A 292 29.11 -11.31 -26.15
C ASP A 292 30.43 -12.10 -26.13
N LYS A 293 30.43 -13.20 -25.36
CA LYS A 293 30.99 -14.55 -25.68
C LYS A 293 31.18 -15.37 -24.39
N GLN A 294 30.53 -16.55 -24.28
CA GLN A 294 31.15 -17.92 -24.38
C GLN A 294 31.07 -18.63 -22.99
N ILE A 295 30.74 -19.93 -22.75
CA ILE A 295 30.83 -21.23 -23.45
C ILE A 295 29.86 -22.28 -22.80
N SER A 296 29.45 -23.31 -23.56
CA SER A 296 28.67 -24.50 -23.14
C SER A 296 29.53 -25.79 -22.96
N PRO A 297 29.01 -27.04 -23.01
CA PRO A 297 28.90 -28.00 -21.89
C PRO A 297 29.82 -29.25 -22.00
N ILE A 298 29.79 -30.16 -21.01
CA ILE A 298 30.37 -31.52 -21.12
C ILE A 298 29.37 -32.60 -20.66
N THR A 299 29.17 -33.56 -21.54
CA THR A 299 28.47 -34.85 -21.46
C THR A 299 29.33 -35.96 -20.85
N GLU A 300 28.71 -36.94 -20.17
CA GLU A 300 29.06 -38.36 -20.33
C GLU A 300 27.94 -39.33 -19.90
N GLN A 301 27.85 -40.47 -20.60
CA GLN A 301 26.77 -41.46 -20.64
C GLN A 301 27.14 -42.77 -19.92
N ASN A 302 26.17 -43.45 -19.28
CA ASN A 302 25.77 -44.86 -19.54
C ASN A 302 24.75 -45.35 -18.47
N GLN A 303 23.46 -45.44 -18.83
CA GLN A 303 22.69 -46.64 -19.19
C GLN A 303 22.15 -47.46 -18.00
N TYR A 304 20.86 -47.29 -17.67
CA TYR A 304 19.82 -48.35 -17.77
C TYR A 304 18.40 -47.77 -17.51
N LYS A 305 17.50 -48.06 -18.48
CA LYS A 305 16.01 -48.06 -18.46
C LYS A 305 15.22 -46.74 -18.32
N LYS A 306 14.84 -46.28 -19.51
CA LYS A 306 13.67 -45.51 -19.96
C LYS A 306 12.41 -45.61 -19.08
N GLU A 307 12.15 -44.56 -18.31
CA GLU A 307 10.84 -43.88 -18.20
C GLU A 307 11.13 -42.37 -18.19
N SER A 308 10.35 -41.60 -18.93
CA SER A 308 10.66 -40.24 -19.38
C SER A 308 10.90 -39.23 -18.24
N SER A 309 12.16 -39.05 -17.85
CA SER A 309 12.61 -37.93 -17.03
C SER A 309 13.14 -36.79 -17.94
N SER A 310 12.26 -35.95 -18.46
CA SER A 310 12.65 -34.56 -18.72
C SER A 310 12.58 -33.84 -17.38
N SER A 311 13.72 -33.62 -16.72
CA SER A 311 13.80 -32.90 -15.45
C SER A 311 13.50 -31.42 -15.66
N ILE A 312 12.23 -31.07 -15.85
CA ILE A 312 11.79 -29.68 -15.88
C ILE A 312 11.97 -29.14 -14.45
N GLN A 313 13.04 -28.39 -14.22
CA GLN A 313 13.20 -27.60 -13.00
C GLN A 313 12.32 -26.35 -13.15
N LEU A 314 11.31 -26.23 -12.29
CA LEU A 314 10.37 -25.11 -12.32
C LEU A 314 10.89 -23.89 -11.56
N GLY A 315 10.61 -22.71 -12.09
CA GLY A 315 11.02 -21.42 -11.53
C GLY A 315 12.47 -21.06 -11.81
N SER A 316 12.88 -19.93 -11.24
CA SER A 316 14.20 -19.31 -11.43
C SER A 316 15.34 -20.18 -10.92
N SER A 317 16.35 -20.42 -11.76
CA SER A 317 17.64 -21.01 -11.36
C SER A 317 18.39 -20.11 -10.39
N ASP A 318 18.34 -18.80 -10.63
CA ASP A 318 19.04 -17.80 -9.83
C ASP A 318 18.49 -17.80 -8.40
N PHE A 319 17.17 -17.94 -8.23
CA PHE A 319 16.56 -18.14 -6.92
C PHE A 319 17.16 -19.37 -6.21
N ARG A 320 17.29 -20.49 -6.90
CA ARG A 320 17.82 -21.74 -6.34
C ARG A 320 19.27 -21.61 -5.92
N GLU A 321 20.08 -20.95 -6.75
CA GLU A 321 21.49 -20.70 -6.47
C GLU A 321 21.67 -19.75 -5.29
N VAL A 322 21.00 -18.59 -5.32
CA VAL A 322 21.11 -17.55 -4.28
C VAL A 322 20.74 -18.08 -2.90
N TYR A 323 19.68 -18.88 -2.80
CA TYR A 323 19.23 -19.46 -1.54
C TYR A 323 19.83 -20.85 -1.25
N GLY A 324 20.58 -21.47 -2.17
CA GLY A 324 21.11 -22.81 -1.99
C GLY A 324 20.02 -23.89 -1.85
N VAL A 325 18.91 -23.74 -2.58
CA VAL A 325 17.75 -24.62 -2.49
C VAL A 325 17.59 -25.52 -3.72
N LYS A 326 17.01 -26.70 -3.50
CA LYS A 326 16.71 -27.68 -4.55
C LYS A 326 15.54 -27.28 -5.44
N TYR A 327 14.55 -26.59 -4.88
CA TYR A 327 13.31 -26.20 -5.56
C TYR A 327 13.06 -24.70 -5.38
N SER A 328 12.50 -24.05 -6.40
CA SER A 328 11.97 -22.68 -6.29
C SER A 328 10.64 -22.67 -5.53
N TYR A 329 10.69 -23.15 -4.29
CA TYR A 329 9.56 -23.40 -3.40
C TYR A 329 9.91 -22.95 -1.99
N VAL A 330 8.98 -22.24 -1.35
CA VAL A 330 9.15 -21.64 -0.03
C VAL A 330 8.00 -22.02 0.88
N VAL A 331 8.30 -22.31 2.15
CA VAL A 331 7.29 -22.31 3.23
C VAL A 331 7.32 -20.96 3.92
N GLY A 332 6.23 -20.20 3.78
CA GLY A 332 6.10 -18.89 4.40
C GLY A 332 5.95 -18.96 5.91
N ALA A 333 6.21 -17.85 6.58
CA ALA A 333 6.05 -17.79 8.03
C ALA A 333 4.58 -17.89 8.44
N MET A 334 4.35 -18.47 9.61
CA MET A 334 3.02 -18.61 10.20
C MET A 334 3.07 -18.21 11.68
N TYR A 335 2.21 -17.26 12.06
CA TYR A 335 2.19 -16.54 13.34
C TYR A 335 2.41 -17.44 14.57
N ARG A 336 3.12 -16.93 15.59
CA ARG A 336 3.40 -17.59 16.87
C ARG A 336 4.09 -18.95 16.77
N GLY A 337 5.06 -19.07 15.88
CA GLY A 337 5.85 -20.29 15.74
C GLY A 337 5.06 -21.48 15.18
N ILE A 338 3.91 -21.25 14.54
CA ILE A 338 3.23 -22.31 13.77
C ILE A 338 4.19 -22.84 12.69
N ALA A 339 4.86 -21.92 11.98
CA ALA A 339 6.08 -22.27 11.25
C ALA A 339 7.19 -22.43 12.29
N SER A 340 7.28 -23.65 12.84
CA SER A 340 8.07 -23.99 14.03
C SER A 340 9.55 -24.18 13.69
N LYS A 341 10.40 -24.17 14.72
CA LYS A 341 11.82 -24.52 14.58
C LYS A 341 12.03 -25.94 14.01
N GLU A 342 11.16 -26.89 14.36
CA GLU A 342 11.18 -28.25 13.83
C GLU A 342 10.90 -28.26 12.33
N LEU A 343 9.93 -27.47 11.86
CA LEU A 343 9.64 -27.27 10.45
C LEU A 343 10.84 -26.67 9.72
N ILE A 344 11.44 -25.62 10.28
CA ILE A 344 12.61 -24.99 9.67
C ILE A 344 13.77 -25.98 9.51
N ILE A 345 14.04 -26.81 10.53
CA ILE A 345 15.10 -27.82 10.48
C ILE A 345 14.79 -28.88 9.42
N LEU A 346 13.54 -29.35 9.32
CA LEU A 346 13.13 -30.34 8.33
C LEU A 346 13.32 -29.83 6.90
N MET A 347 12.88 -28.59 6.64
CA MET A 347 13.01 -27.94 5.34
C MET A 347 14.47 -27.68 4.97
N GLY A 348 15.25 -27.12 5.90
CA GLY A 348 16.68 -26.85 5.69
C GLY A 348 17.47 -28.12 5.35
N LYS A 349 17.27 -29.22 6.11
CA LYS A 349 17.90 -30.52 5.81
C LYS A 349 17.49 -31.12 4.46
N SER A 350 16.37 -30.66 3.90
CA SER A 350 15.89 -31.06 2.58
C SER A 350 16.33 -30.10 1.47
N ASN A 351 17.22 -29.13 1.78
CA ASN A 351 17.62 -28.03 0.93
C ASN A 351 16.41 -27.24 0.38
N MET A 352 15.47 -26.92 1.25
CA MET A 352 14.28 -26.12 0.92
C MET A 352 14.16 -24.95 1.89
N LEU A 353 13.70 -23.79 1.41
CA LEU A 353 13.63 -22.59 2.22
C LEU A 353 12.32 -22.54 3.04
N ALA A 354 12.46 -22.18 4.31
CA ALA A 354 11.34 -21.89 5.18
C ALA A 354 11.69 -20.74 6.15
N PHE A 355 10.66 -20.00 6.57
CA PHE A 355 10.81 -18.88 7.50
C PHE A 355 10.14 -19.16 8.85
N LEU A 356 10.89 -19.02 9.95
CA LEU A 356 10.33 -19.16 11.30
C LEU A 356 9.27 -18.10 11.55
N GLY A 357 8.12 -18.50 12.11
CA GLY A 357 7.05 -17.59 12.48
C GLY A 357 7.32 -16.81 13.77
N THR A 358 8.08 -15.72 13.70
CA THR A 358 8.48 -14.93 14.88
C THR A 358 7.38 -14.01 15.40
N GLY A 359 6.45 -13.57 14.54
CA GLY A 359 5.34 -12.71 14.93
C GLY A 359 4.58 -13.25 16.15
N GLY A 360 4.49 -12.46 17.21
CA GLY A 360 3.77 -12.82 18.45
C GLY A 360 4.58 -13.63 19.47
N LEU A 361 5.84 -13.96 19.20
CA LEU A 361 6.80 -14.50 20.17
C LEU A 361 7.56 -13.36 20.89
N SER A 362 8.09 -13.65 22.07
CA SER A 362 9.02 -12.75 22.76
C SER A 362 10.42 -12.79 22.15
N LEU A 363 11.24 -11.77 22.42
CA LEU A 363 12.62 -11.72 21.92
C LEU A 363 13.46 -12.88 22.45
N GLU A 364 13.22 -13.30 23.69
CA GLU A 364 13.85 -14.45 24.33
C GLU A 364 13.47 -15.77 23.62
N GLU A 365 12.17 -15.97 23.34
CA GLU A 365 11.69 -17.14 22.59
C GLU A 365 12.29 -17.20 21.18
N ILE A 366 12.40 -16.04 20.50
CA ILE A 366 13.06 -15.94 19.19
C ILE A 366 14.54 -16.33 19.30
N GLU A 367 15.26 -15.82 20.31
CA GLU A 367 16.67 -16.15 20.53
C GLU A 367 16.90 -17.64 20.82
N GLU A 368 16.06 -18.26 21.65
CA GLU A 368 16.10 -19.69 21.93
C GLU A 368 15.87 -20.53 20.66
N ASN A 369 14.89 -20.15 19.85
CA ASN A 369 14.60 -20.83 18.58
C ASN A 369 15.76 -20.70 17.58
N ILE A 370 16.38 -19.53 17.46
CA ILE A 370 17.57 -19.31 16.62
C ILE A 370 18.70 -20.25 17.04
N LYS A 371 19.02 -20.30 18.35
CA LYS A 371 20.08 -21.17 18.88
C LYS A 371 19.80 -22.63 18.57
N PHE A 372 18.56 -23.07 18.74
CA PHE A 372 18.15 -24.45 18.47
C PHE A 372 18.31 -24.81 16.99
N ILE A 373 17.86 -23.94 16.07
CA ILE A 373 17.98 -24.16 14.62
C ILE A 373 19.46 -24.24 14.22
N GLN A 374 20.29 -23.29 14.66
CA GLN A 374 21.73 -23.26 14.33
C GLN A 374 22.52 -24.42 14.94
N GLN A 375 22.05 -25.00 16.05
CA GLN A 375 22.65 -26.22 16.58
C GLN A 375 22.42 -27.42 15.66
N LYS A 376 21.34 -27.44 14.88
CA LYS A 376 20.89 -28.57 14.06
C LYS A 376 21.23 -28.42 12.57
N LEU A 377 21.32 -27.20 12.06
CA LEU A 377 21.72 -26.85 10.69
C LEU A 377 23.15 -26.32 10.69
N LYS A 378 24.13 -27.17 10.36
CA LYS A 378 25.57 -26.88 10.48
C LYS A 378 26.32 -26.78 9.14
N GLN A 379 25.68 -27.20 8.05
CA GLN A 379 26.27 -27.36 6.72
C GLN A 379 25.76 -26.29 5.74
N ARG A 380 25.49 -25.07 6.24
CA ARG A 380 24.94 -23.94 5.46
C ARG A 380 23.56 -24.25 4.85
N GLU A 381 22.76 -25.10 5.50
CA GLU A 381 21.40 -25.39 5.06
C GLU A 381 20.55 -24.09 5.04
N PRO A 382 19.63 -23.97 4.07
CA PRO A 382 18.83 -22.76 3.90
C PRO A 382 17.74 -22.63 4.97
N TYR A 383 17.69 -21.47 5.61
CA TYR A 383 16.57 -21.07 6.47
C TYR A 383 16.50 -19.56 6.63
N GLY A 384 15.37 -19.06 7.10
CA GLY A 384 15.20 -17.65 7.44
C GLY A 384 14.28 -17.41 8.64
N MET A 385 14.13 -16.13 8.99
CA MET A 385 13.25 -15.66 10.06
C MET A 385 12.22 -14.70 9.49
N ASN A 386 10.99 -14.73 9.98
CA ASN A 386 10.03 -13.67 9.69
C ASN A 386 10.48 -12.36 10.38
N LEU A 387 10.19 -11.23 9.77
CA LEU A 387 10.17 -9.93 10.43
C LEU A 387 8.78 -9.35 10.19
N LEU A 388 7.97 -9.30 11.24
CA LEU A 388 6.61 -8.77 11.18
C LEU A 388 6.64 -7.28 11.53
N HIS A 389 6.14 -6.44 10.62
CA HIS A 389 6.11 -5.00 10.87
C HIS A 389 5.25 -4.64 12.09
N ASN A 390 5.78 -3.78 12.98
CA ASN A 390 5.07 -3.30 14.15
C ASN A 390 4.93 -1.78 14.14
N LEU A 391 3.76 -1.30 13.71
CA LEU A 391 3.44 0.14 13.64
C LEU A 391 3.43 0.86 14.99
N ILE A 392 3.13 0.12 16.07
CA ILE A 392 2.90 0.70 17.40
C ILE A 392 4.23 0.77 18.18
N ASP A 393 5.17 -0.12 17.90
CA ASP A 393 6.43 -0.24 18.64
C ASP A 393 7.62 -0.47 17.69
N PRO A 394 8.15 0.59 17.05
CA PRO A 394 9.32 0.50 16.18
C PRO A 394 10.61 0.07 16.90
N VAL A 395 10.66 0.21 18.23
CA VAL A 395 11.83 -0.20 19.03
C VAL A 395 11.91 -1.72 19.10
N ALA A 396 10.76 -2.40 19.21
CA ALA A 396 10.71 -3.86 19.17
C ALA A 396 11.29 -4.42 17.86
N GLU A 397 10.91 -3.82 16.71
CA GLU A 397 11.41 -4.23 15.38
C GLU A 397 12.94 -4.06 15.27
N MET A 398 13.49 -2.96 15.82
CA MET A 398 14.95 -2.77 15.89
C MET A 398 15.66 -3.82 16.75
N ASN A 399 15.09 -4.18 17.90
CA ASN A 399 15.67 -5.18 18.79
C ASN A 399 15.72 -6.56 18.13
N GLU A 400 14.66 -6.93 17.40
CA GLU A 400 14.59 -8.17 16.62
C GLU A 400 15.66 -8.19 15.49
N VAL A 401 15.81 -7.11 14.74
CA VAL A 401 16.88 -6.99 13.73
C VAL A 401 18.28 -7.09 14.34
N LYS A 402 18.53 -6.44 15.49
CA LYS A 402 19.81 -6.55 16.20
C LYS A 402 20.08 -8.00 16.64
N LEU A 403 19.06 -8.72 17.07
CA LEU A 403 19.16 -10.14 17.40
C LEU A 403 19.52 -10.98 16.15
N TYR A 404 18.88 -10.72 15.01
CA TYR A 404 19.20 -11.38 13.75
C TYR A 404 20.65 -11.15 13.31
N LEU A 405 21.14 -9.92 13.41
CA LEU A 405 22.53 -9.60 13.10
C LEU A 405 23.52 -10.26 14.09
N LYS A 406 23.20 -10.29 15.39
CA LYS A 406 23.99 -10.98 16.43
C LYS A 406 24.20 -12.46 16.09
N TYR A 407 23.15 -13.14 15.63
CA TYR A 407 23.21 -14.56 15.25
C TYR A 407 23.51 -14.80 13.77
N LYS A 408 23.87 -13.76 13.01
CA LYS A 408 24.20 -13.85 11.58
C LYS A 408 23.09 -14.50 10.74
N ILE A 409 21.84 -14.22 11.07
CA ILE A 409 20.70 -14.59 10.22
C ILE A 409 20.83 -13.86 8.89
N ARG A 410 20.80 -14.61 7.78
CA ARG A 410 21.03 -14.08 6.44
C ARG A 410 19.74 -13.84 5.65
N ASN A 411 18.68 -14.57 5.95
CA ASN A 411 17.44 -14.50 5.19
C ASN A 411 16.31 -14.07 6.11
N ILE A 412 15.57 -13.04 5.72
CA ILE A 412 14.32 -12.67 6.38
C ILE A 412 13.15 -12.61 5.42
N GLU A 413 11.96 -12.98 5.89
CA GLU A 413 10.68 -12.72 5.22
C GLU A 413 10.08 -11.47 5.87
N ALA A 414 10.03 -10.36 5.14
CA ALA A 414 9.44 -9.11 5.61
C ALA A 414 7.94 -9.12 5.31
N SER A 415 7.09 -9.02 6.34
CA SER A 415 5.63 -9.13 6.21
C SER A 415 4.89 -7.98 6.92
N ALA A 416 3.71 -7.63 6.42
CA ALA A 416 2.85 -6.54 6.91
C ALA A 416 3.47 -5.13 6.85
N PHE A 417 4.57 -4.95 6.11
CA PHE A 417 5.15 -3.64 5.86
C PHE A 417 4.27 -2.84 4.89
N MET A 418 4.02 -1.58 5.21
CA MET A 418 3.41 -0.61 4.29
C MET A 418 4.44 0.31 3.62
N GLN A 419 5.65 0.34 4.19
CA GLN A 419 6.80 1.11 3.74
C GLN A 419 8.06 0.48 4.34
N VAL A 420 9.23 0.74 3.76
CA VAL A 420 10.50 0.28 4.35
C VAL A 420 10.81 1.07 5.62
N THR A 421 11.31 0.38 6.64
CA THR A 421 11.59 0.95 7.96
C THR A 421 13.08 1.04 8.24
N LEU A 422 13.45 1.83 9.25
CA LEU A 422 14.84 1.96 9.67
C LEU A 422 15.47 0.61 10.09
N PRO A 423 14.83 -0.25 10.92
CA PRO A 423 15.34 -1.58 11.21
C PRO A 423 15.55 -2.45 9.97
N LEU A 424 14.60 -2.43 9.03
CA LEU A 424 14.68 -3.24 7.81
C LEU A 424 15.85 -2.81 6.91
N VAL A 425 16.00 -1.49 6.69
CA VAL A 425 17.14 -0.92 5.96
C VAL A 425 18.45 -1.25 6.67
N TYR A 426 18.49 -1.16 8.01
CA TYR A 426 19.66 -1.52 8.80
C TYR A 426 20.07 -2.98 8.58
N PHE A 427 19.12 -3.92 8.63
CA PHE A 427 19.38 -5.33 8.34
C PHE A 427 19.98 -5.52 6.94
N ARG A 428 19.35 -4.89 5.92
CA ARG A 428 19.78 -4.97 4.52
C ARG A 428 21.21 -4.47 4.35
N LEU A 429 21.49 -3.26 4.82
CA LEU A 429 22.75 -2.55 4.56
C LEU A 429 23.91 -3.19 5.31
N LYS A 430 23.67 -3.77 6.49
CA LYS A 430 24.68 -4.54 7.22
C LYS A 430 25.17 -5.79 6.51
N GLY A 431 24.44 -6.26 5.50
CA GLY A 431 24.86 -7.37 4.66
C GLY A 431 25.58 -6.98 3.38
N LEU A 432 25.80 -5.68 3.12
CA LEU A 432 26.49 -5.23 1.90
C LEU A 432 28.00 -5.26 2.09
N GLU A 433 28.68 -5.89 1.14
CA GLU A 433 30.13 -6.02 1.04
C GLU A 433 30.55 -5.99 -0.45
N ARG A 434 31.83 -5.79 -0.76
CA ARG A 434 32.38 -6.02 -2.10
C ARG A 434 33.14 -7.34 -2.15
N ASP A 435 33.06 -8.06 -3.27
CA ASP A 435 33.97 -9.17 -3.55
C ASP A 435 35.34 -8.67 -4.06
N ASP A 436 36.25 -9.61 -4.32
CA ASP A 436 37.61 -9.33 -4.79
C ASP A 436 37.63 -8.63 -6.16
N ASP A 437 36.57 -8.79 -6.96
CA ASP A 437 36.37 -8.13 -8.26
C ASP A 437 35.68 -6.76 -8.12
N GLY A 438 35.38 -6.34 -6.88
CA GLY A 438 34.72 -5.08 -6.57
C GLY A 438 33.20 -5.09 -6.76
N ASN A 439 32.58 -6.24 -7.02
CA ASN A 439 31.13 -6.38 -7.19
C ASN A 439 30.41 -6.34 -5.84
N ILE A 440 29.22 -5.75 -5.79
CA ILE A 440 28.43 -5.68 -4.56
C ILE A 440 27.82 -7.05 -4.26
N ILE A 441 28.18 -7.63 -3.11
CA ILE A 441 27.55 -8.81 -2.54
C ILE A 441 26.49 -8.40 -1.52
N CYS A 442 25.30 -8.98 -1.69
CA CYS A 442 24.20 -8.87 -0.75
C CYS A 442 24.09 -10.11 0.15
N LYS A 443 24.81 -10.15 1.28
CA LYS A 443 24.77 -11.30 2.21
C LYS A 443 23.47 -11.40 3.00
N ASN A 444 22.88 -10.26 3.35
CA ASN A 444 21.59 -10.21 4.05
C ASN A 444 20.48 -10.03 3.00
N ARG A 445 19.69 -11.09 2.81
CA ARG A 445 18.61 -11.20 1.85
C ARG A 445 17.27 -10.97 2.54
N ILE A 446 16.41 -10.23 1.87
CA ILE A 446 15.04 -9.94 2.28
C ILE A 446 14.14 -10.54 1.21
N MET A 447 13.12 -11.27 1.63
CA MET A 447 11.98 -11.64 0.80
C MET A 447 10.79 -10.84 1.27
N ALA A 448 10.33 -9.87 0.48
CA ALA A 448 9.23 -9.01 0.89
C ALA A 448 7.90 -9.59 0.44
N LYS A 449 7.01 -9.87 1.38
CA LYS A 449 5.67 -10.38 1.10
C LYS A 449 4.69 -9.21 1.02
N VAL A 450 4.13 -8.98 -0.18
CA VAL A 450 3.37 -7.77 -0.51
C VAL A 450 2.12 -8.12 -1.31
N SER A 451 1.04 -7.37 -1.12
CA SER A 451 -0.21 -7.51 -1.89
C SER A 451 -0.58 -6.25 -2.69
N ARG A 452 0.28 -5.23 -2.66
CA ARG A 452 0.02 -3.88 -3.19
C ARG A 452 1.17 -3.36 -4.04
N PRO A 453 0.92 -2.83 -5.24
CA PRO A 453 1.97 -2.25 -6.10
C PRO A 453 2.77 -1.15 -5.41
N GLU A 454 2.11 -0.26 -4.67
CA GLU A 454 2.78 0.85 -3.99
C GLU A 454 3.77 0.39 -2.90
N VAL A 455 3.50 -0.75 -2.26
CA VAL A 455 4.42 -1.34 -1.28
C VAL A 455 5.54 -2.10 -1.99
N ALA A 456 5.21 -2.84 -3.07
CA ALA A 456 6.20 -3.55 -3.85
C ALA A 456 7.27 -2.60 -4.43
N GLU A 457 6.87 -1.42 -4.90
CA GLU A 457 7.78 -0.39 -5.42
C GLU A 457 8.84 0.03 -4.39
N GLU A 458 8.45 0.25 -3.14
CA GLU A 458 9.38 0.61 -2.05
C GLU A 458 10.45 -0.48 -1.81
N PHE A 459 10.05 -1.75 -1.92
CA PHE A 459 10.94 -2.89 -1.72
C PHE A 459 11.83 -3.21 -2.93
N MET A 460 11.34 -2.90 -4.14
CA MET A 460 12.09 -3.02 -5.38
C MET A 460 13.01 -1.83 -5.64
N SER A 461 12.84 -0.72 -4.91
CA SER A 461 13.68 0.48 -5.01
C SER A 461 14.89 0.41 -4.05
N PRO A 462 15.94 1.23 -4.24
CA PRO A 462 17.06 1.31 -3.30
C PRO A 462 16.62 1.82 -1.92
N ALA A 463 17.48 1.65 -0.92
CA ALA A 463 17.19 2.11 0.43
C ALA A 463 17.00 3.64 0.48
N PRO A 464 15.91 4.17 1.08
CA PRO A 464 15.66 5.60 1.09
C PRO A 464 16.80 6.38 1.73
N LYS A 465 17.35 7.36 0.99
CA LYS A 465 18.54 8.13 1.41
C LYS A 465 18.45 8.69 2.83
N ARG A 466 17.26 9.14 3.26
CA ARG A 466 17.02 9.66 4.63
C ARG A 466 17.33 8.61 5.70
N ILE A 467 16.90 7.37 5.48
CA ILE A 467 17.12 6.28 6.43
C ILE A 467 18.60 5.88 6.42
N VAL A 468 19.22 5.80 5.23
CA VAL A 468 20.65 5.50 5.09
C VAL A 468 21.51 6.54 5.81
N ASN A 469 21.25 7.83 5.62
CA ASN A 469 21.97 8.91 6.29
C ASN A 469 21.81 8.83 7.81
N ARG A 470 20.60 8.59 8.30
CA ARG A 470 20.37 8.43 9.74
C ARG A 470 21.15 7.25 10.33
N LEU A 471 21.20 6.12 9.62
CA LEU A 471 22.00 4.97 10.04
C LEU A 471 23.50 5.28 10.03
N LEU A 472 23.97 6.09 9.08
CA LEU A 472 25.37 6.52 9.01
C LEU A 472 25.72 7.48 10.17
N GLU A 473 24.86 8.46 10.43
CA GLU A 473 24.99 9.43 11.54
C GLU A 473 24.98 8.72 12.91
N GLU A 474 24.13 7.70 13.08
CA GLU A 474 24.08 6.87 14.29
C GLU A 474 25.24 5.87 14.39
N GLY A 475 26.18 5.86 13.42
CA GLY A 475 27.32 4.94 13.37
C GLY A 475 26.94 3.47 13.18
N LEU A 476 25.70 3.22 12.73
CA LEU A 476 25.15 1.89 12.54
C LEU A 476 25.60 1.28 11.21
N ILE A 477 25.98 2.05 10.20
CA ILE A 477 26.54 1.53 8.93
C ILE A 477 27.82 2.29 8.56
N THR A 478 28.64 1.70 7.68
CA THR A 478 29.82 2.39 7.14
C THR A 478 29.45 3.29 5.95
N GLU A 479 30.32 4.23 5.60
CA GLU A 479 30.18 5.03 4.37
C GLU A 479 30.13 4.14 3.12
N GLU A 480 30.93 3.07 3.09
CA GLU A 480 30.93 2.11 1.98
C GLU A 480 29.58 1.41 1.83
N GLN A 481 28.98 0.95 2.94
CA GLN A 481 27.63 0.37 2.94
C GLN A 481 26.57 1.38 2.47
N ALA A 482 26.70 2.65 2.87
CA ALA A 482 25.82 3.73 2.44
C ALA A 482 26.00 4.10 0.95
N MET A 483 27.18 3.88 0.37
CA MET A 483 27.40 4.04 -1.07
C MET A 483 26.79 2.89 -1.85
N MET A 484 27.07 1.64 -1.45
CA MET A 484 26.56 0.43 -2.11
C MET A 484 25.03 0.36 -2.10
N SER A 485 24.37 0.90 -1.08
CA SER A 485 22.90 0.84 -0.94
C SER A 485 22.11 1.53 -2.06
N LYS A 486 22.76 2.38 -2.86
CA LYS A 486 22.15 3.09 -4.01
C LYS A 486 22.08 2.22 -5.25
N GLU A 487 22.89 1.17 -5.32
CA GLU A 487 23.08 0.33 -6.51
C GLU A 487 22.35 -1.01 -6.40
N VAL A 488 21.68 -1.27 -5.28
CA VAL A 488 20.93 -2.50 -5.01
C VAL A 488 19.53 -2.16 -4.52
N PRO A 489 18.52 -2.99 -4.84
CA PRO A 489 17.18 -2.82 -4.29
C PRO A 489 17.18 -3.17 -2.79
N MET A 490 16.15 -2.70 -2.10
CA MET A 490 15.87 -3.10 -0.72
C MET A 490 15.69 -4.62 -0.59
N CYS A 491 15.12 -5.27 -1.60
CA CYS A 491 15.11 -6.73 -1.71
C CYS A 491 15.18 -7.19 -3.18
N HIS A 492 15.72 -8.38 -3.41
CA HIS A 492 15.75 -9.00 -4.74
C HIS A 492 14.63 -10.03 -4.92
N ASP A 493 13.78 -10.23 -3.92
CA ASP A 493 12.79 -11.30 -3.90
C ASP A 493 11.48 -10.74 -3.37
N ILE A 494 10.51 -10.56 -4.27
CA ILE A 494 9.16 -10.08 -3.96
C ILE A 494 8.22 -11.26 -4.02
N CYS A 495 7.54 -11.56 -2.91
CA CYS A 495 6.49 -12.56 -2.88
C CYS A 495 5.13 -11.86 -2.95
N VAL A 496 4.47 -11.96 -4.09
CA VAL A 496 3.12 -11.42 -4.29
C VAL A 496 2.13 -12.31 -3.55
N GLU A 497 1.52 -11.79 -2.50
CA GLU A 497 0.51 -12.50 -1.71
C GLU A 497 -0.88 -12.13 -2.22
N ALA A 498 -1.49 -13.05 -2.97
CA ALA A 498 -2.91 -13.02 -3.31
C ALA A 498 -3.75 -13.53 -2.12
N ASP A 499 -4.98 -13.97 -2.35
CA ASP A 499 -5.85 -14.46 -1.29
C ASP A 499 -5.23 -15.64 -0.51
N SER A 500 -4.96 -15.40 0.77
CA SER A 500 -4.24 -16.31 1.66
C SER A 500 -4.96 -16.48 3.01
N GLY A 501 -4.50 -17.44 3.82
CA GLY A 501 -4.95 -17.60 5.20
C GLY A 501 -4.25 -16.60 6.13
N GLY A 502 -4.93 -16.12 7.16
CA GLY A 502 -4.44 -15.03 8.01
C GLY A 502 -4.77 -13.66 7.39
N HIS A 503 -3.95 -12.64 7.62
CA HIS A 503 -4.19 -11.32 7.02
C HIS A 503 -4.12 -11.39 5.49
N THR A 504 -5.19 -10.90 4.84
CA THR A 504 -5.34 -10.90 3.38
C THR A 504 -6.27 -9.76 2.99
N ASP A 505 -6.04 -9.15 1.83
CA ASP A 505 -6.95 -8.19 1.20
C ASP A 505 -7.91 -8.85 0.19
N GLY A 506 -7.82 -10.17 0.01
CA GLY A 506 -8.62 -10.92 -0.95
C GLY A 506 -8.15 -10.73 -2.39
N GLY A 507 -6.88 -10.37 -2.60
CA GLY A 507 -6.29 -10.16 -3.92
C GLY A 507 -6.43 -11.37 -4.85
N VAL A 508 -6.77 -11.12 -6.11
CA VAL A 508 -6.86 -12.17 -7.15
C VAL A 508 -5.50 -12.34 -7.81
N ALA A 509 -4.89 -13.53 -7.69
CA ALA A 509 -3.55 -13.81 -8.20
C ALA A 509 -3.38 -13.43 -9.69
N MET A 510 -4.35 -13.78 -10.53
CA MET A 510 -4.34 -13.52 -11.98
C MET A 510 -4.31 -12.02 -12.35
N VAL A 511 -4.67 -11.15 -11.42
CA VAL A 511 -4.69 -9.69 -11.63
C VAL A 511 -3.49 -9.05 -10.95
N LEU A 512 -3.26 -9.42 -9.69
CA LEU A 512 -2.24 -8.81 -8.86
C LEU A 512 -0.82 -9.15 -9.36
N PHE A 513 -0.59 -10.41 -9.70
CA PHE A 513 0.75 -10.88 -10.05
C PHE A 513 1.30 -10.23 -11.34
N PRO A 514 0.57 -10.19 -12.49
CA PRO A 514 1.05 -9.49 -13.69
C PRO A 514 1.25 -7.98 -13.50
N SER A 515 0.47 -7.37 -12.60
CA SER A 515 0.63 -5.94 -12.27
C SER A 515 1.98 -5.69 -11.59
N ILE A 516 2.38 -6.55 -10.64
CA ILE A 516 3.69 -6.46 -9.98
C ILE A 516 4.84 -6.81 -10.92
N GLN A 517 4.66 -7.76 -11.86
CA GLN A 517 5.66 -8.04 -12.90
C GLN A 517 5.91 -6.84 -13.84
N SER A 518 4.85 -6.10 -14.18
CA SER A 518 4.96 -4.88 -14.98
C SER A 518 5.75 -3.82 -14.22
N LEU A 519 5.42 -3.61 -12.93
CA LEU A 519 6.17 -2.72 -12.05
C LEU A 519 7.66 -3.10 -11.93
N LYS A 520 7.98 -4.39 -11.75
CA LYS A 520 9.36 -4.89 -11.77
C LYS A 520 10.09 -4.44 -13.04
N THR A 521 9.46 -4.63 -14.20
CA THR A 521 10.06 -4.32 -15.50
C THR A 521 10.41 -2.83 -15.60
N ASP A 522 9.54 -1.96 -15.10
CA ASP A 522 9.78 -0.51 -15.11
C ASP A 522 10.91 -0.11 -14.15
N LEU A 523 10.96 -0.71 -12.97
CA LEU A 523 11.99 -0.41 -11.96
C LEU A 523 13.37 -0.97 -12.32
N GLU A 524 13.45 -2.15 -12.93
CA GLU A 524 14.72 -2.71 -13.42
C GLU A 524 15.30 -1.87 -14.56
N LYS A 525 14.46 -1.34 -15.46
CA LYS A 525 14.88 -0.37 -16.48
C LYS A 525 15.36 0.94 -15.86
N LYS A 526 14.71 1.39 -14.78
CA LYS A 526 15.04 2.64 -14.08
C LYS A 526 16.37 2.55 -13.33
N PHE A 527 16.59 1.49 -12.57
CA PHE A 527 17.73 1.39 -11.66
C PHE A 527 18.90 0.56 -12.21
N LEU A 528 18.70 -0.19 -13.30
CA LEU A 528 19.72 -0.98 -13.98
C LEU A 528 20.46 -1.92 -13.01
N TYR A 529 19.71 -2.61 -12.14
CA TYR A 529 20.27 -3.54 -11.19
C TYR A 529 21.05 -4.65 -11.88
N ARG A 530 22.21 -4.99 -11.31
CA ARG A 530 23.04 -6.08 -11.81
C ARG A 530 22.38 -7.45 -11.62
N GLU A 531 21.75 -7.64 -10.46
CA GLU A 531 20.97 -8.84 -10.14
C GLU A 531 19.49 -8.53 -10.37
N SER A 532 18.82 -9.32 -11.22
CA SER A 532 17.38 -9.15 -11.48
C SER A 532 16.56 -9.46 -10.23
N ILE A 533 15.52 -8.67 -10.01
CA ILE A 533 14.52 -8.88 -8.96
C ILE A 533 13.67 -10.09 -9.35
N ARG A 534 13.41 -11.00 -8.42
CA ARG A 534 12.58 -12.18 -8.62
C ARG A 534 11.20 -11.97 -8.03
N ILE A 535 10.16 -12.37 -8.75
CA ILE A 535 8.77 -12.26 -8.34
C ILE A 535 8.21 -13.66 -8.12
N GLY A 536 7.95 -14.00 -6.87
CA GLY A 536 7.24 -15.21 -6.49
C GLY A 536 5.75 -14.98 -6.25
N LEU A 537 4.98 -16.05 -6.26
CA LEU A 537 3.54 -16.03 -5.99
C LEU A 537 3.19 -16.81 -4.71
N ALA A 538 2.31 -16.24 -3.91
CA ALA A 538 1.65 -16.83 -2.75
C ALA A 538 0.13 -16.58 -2.80
N GLY A 539 -0.60 -17.29 -1.95
CA GLY A 539 -2.07 -17.23 -1.91
C GLY A 539 -2.70 -18.20 -2.93
N GLY A 540 -3.62 -19.03 -2.47
CA GLY A 540 -4.28 -20.06 -3.31
C GLY A 540 -3.42 -21.27 -3.72
N ILE A 541 -2.12 -21.34 -3.35
CA ILE A 541 -1.23 -22.43 -3.76
C ILE A 541 -1.34 -23.63 -2.81
N GLY A 542 -2.15 -24.62 -3.20
CA GLY A 542 -2.33 -25.88 -2.45
C GLY A 542 -2.28 -27.16 -3.28
N THR A 543 -2.12 -27.06 -4.60
CA THR A 543 -2.12 -28.21 -5.51
C THR A 543 -1.04 -28.08 -6.58
N PRO A 544 -0.63 -29.18 -7.23
CA PRO A 544 0.28 -29.14 -8.37
C PRO A 544 -0.22 -28.25 -9.52
N GLN A 545 -1.53 -28.20 -9.76
CA GLN A 545 -2.13 -27.33 -10.77
C GLN A 545 -1.94 -25.86 -10.44
N ALA A 546 -2.15 -25.46 -9.17
CA ALA A 546 -1.94 -24.07 -8.75
C ALA A 546 -0.46 -23.67 -8.89
N VAL A 547 0.47 -24.58 -8.57
CA VAL A 547 1.90 -24.38 -8.80
C VAL A 547 2.23 -24.24 -10.28
N ALA A 548 1.68 -25.12 -11.14
CA ALA A 548 1.86 -25.03 -12.58
C ALA A 548 1.35 -23.70 -13.14
N CYS A 549 0.16 -23.25 -12.73
CA CYS A 549 -0.39 -21.95 -13.12
C CYS A 549 0.50 -20.78 -12.69
N ALA A 550 1.03 -20.79 -11.46
CA ALA A 550 1.95 -19.76 -10.99
C ALA A 550 3.18 -19.65 -11.90
N PHE A 551 3.78 -20.78 -12.28
CA PHE A 551 4.93 -20.79 -13.19
C PHE A 551 4.57 -20.42 -14.63
N VAL A 552 3.37 -20.76 -15.12
CA VAL A 552 2.86 -20.28 -16.42
C VAL A 552 2.72 -18.76 -16.46
N MET A 553 2.30 -18.15 -15.34
CA MET A 553 2.26 -16.70 -15.20
C MET A 553 3.66 -16.05 -15.12
N GLY A 554 4.72 -16.85 -15.00
CA GLY A 554 6.10 -16.37 -14.91
C GLY A 554 6.59 -16.13 -13.48
N ALA A 555 6.08 -16.87 -12.49
CA ALA A 555 6.64 -16.86 -11.14
C ALA A 555 8.07 -17.43 -11.09
N ASP A 556 8.96 -16.72 -10.41
CA ASP A 556 10.33 -17.17 -10.15
C ASP A 556 10.37 -18.24 -9.06
N PHE A 557 9.44 -18.18 -8.11
CA PHE A 557 9.24 -19.17 -7.05
C PHE A 557 7.77 -19.18 -6.58
N VAL A 558 7.38 -20.22 -5.86
CA VAL A 558 6.07 -20.30 -5.20
C VAL A 558 6.24 -20.36 -3.69
N LEU A 559 5.29 -19.78 -2.96
CA LEU A 559 5.26 -19.83 -1.50
C LEU A 559 3.93 -20.40 -1.00
N THR A 560 4.03 -21.29 -0.01
CA THR A 560 2.88 -21.98 0.59
C THR A 560 2.78 -21.67 2.08
N GLY A 561 1.55 -21.62 2.58
CA GLY A 561 1.24 -21.33 4.00
C GLY A 561 0.26 -22.35 4.58
N SER A 562 -1.03 -22.22 4.24
CA SER A 562 -2.12 -23.01 4.86
C SER A 562 -1.91 -24.52 4.85
N ILE A 563 -1.31 -25.09 3.80
CA ILE A 563 -1.03 -26.53 3.73
C ILE A 563 0.01 -26.97 4.76
N ASN A 564 1.00 -26.12 5.04
CA ASN A 564 2.11 -26.42 5.96
C ASN A 564 1.69 -26.30 7.42
N GLN A 565 0.55 -25.68 7.72
CA GLN A 565 0.00 -25.66 9.07
C GLN A 565 -0.64 -27.00 9.45
N CYS A 566 -1.03 -27.81 8.47
CA CYS A 566 -1.60 -29.14 8.66
C CYS A 566 -0.54 -30.22 8.42
N THR A 567 0.61 -30.10 9.09
CA THR A 567 1.71 -31.07 9.03
C THR A 567 2.18 -31.44 10.42
N VAL A 568 2.95 -32.54 10.52
CA VAL A 568 3.43 -33.07 11.80
C VAL A 568 4.27 -32.01 12.54
N GLU A 569 5.19 -31.38 11.82
CA GLU A 569 6.16 -30.43 12.36
C GLU A 569 5.58 -29.05 12.71
N ALA A 570 4.39 -28.68 12.22
CA ALA A 570 3.80 -27.38 12.50
C ALA A 570 3.49 -27.20 14.01
N GLY A 571 3.80 -26.01 14.54
CA GLY A 571 3.66 -25.63 15.95
C GLY A 571 2.24 -25.29 16.40
N ILE A 572 1.24 -26.03 15.93
CA ILE A 572 -0.17 -25.90 16.33
C ILE A 572 -0.68 -27.22 16.94
N SER A 573 -1.74 -27.16 17.75
CA SER A 573 -2.28 -28.35 18.40
C SER A 573 -2.77 -29.41 17.42
N ASP A 574 -2.67 -30.67 17.84
CA ASP A 574 -3.19 -31.83 17.10
C ASP A 574 -4.69 -31.70 16.81
N VAL A 575 -5.48 -31.19 17.76
CA VAL A 575 -6.92 -30.92 17.57
C VAL A 575 -7.17 -29.92 16.42
N SER A 576 -6.29 -28.92 16.27
CA SER A 576 -6.37 -27.98 15.15
C SER A 576 -5.96 -28.64 13.84
N LYS A 577 -4.95 -29.52 13.84
CA LYS A 577 -4.54 -30.29 12.66
C LYS A 577 -5.63 -31.27 12.21
N GLU A 578 -6.31 -31.90 13.15
CA GLU A 578 -7.49 -32.74 12.90
C GLU A 578 -8.64 -31.96 12.28
N LEU A 579 -8.90 -30.74 12.74
CA LEU A 579 -9.87 -29.86 12.09
C LEU A 579 -9.44 -29.52 10.65
N LEU A 580 -8.17 -29.14 10.47
CA LEU A 580 -7.60 -28.67 9.21
C LEU A 580 -7.55 -29.76 8.12
N GLN A 581 -7.33 -31.02 8.48
CA GLN A 581 -7.26 -32.11 7.50
C GLN A 581 -8.62 -32.39 6.83
N ASP A 582 -9.73 -32.03 7.49
CA ASP A 582 -11.10 -32.36 7.07
C ASP A 582 -11.81 -31.23 6.32
N ILE A 583 -11.14 -30.09 6.09
CA ILE A 583 -11.74 -28.91 5.47
C ILE A 583 -11.79 -29.05 3.95
N ASN A 584 -12.77 -28.41 3.32
CA ASN A 584 -12.90 -28.24 1.88
C ASN A 584 -12.69 -26.77 1.47
N VAL A 585 -12.71 -26.47 0.17
CA VAL A 585 -12.38 -25.15 -0.38
C VAL A 585 -13.30 -24.02 0.11
N GLN A 586 -14.54 -24.35 0.48
CA GLN A 586 -15.56 -23.41 0.98
C GLN A 586 -15.65 -23.34 2.51
N ASP A 587 -14.77 -24.03 3.22
CA ASP A 587 -14.82 -24.16 4.69
C ASP A 587 -14.01 -23.08 5.42
N THR A 588 -13.68 -21.98 4.73
CA THR A 588 -13.06 -20.76 5.27
C THR A 588 -14.02 -19.58 5.25
N ASP A 589 -13.73 -18.54 6.02
CA ASP A 589 -14.47 -17.29 6.00
C ASP A 589 -13.55 -16.10 6.34
N TYR A 590 -13.99 -14.89 6.01
CA TYR A 590 -13.33 -13.68 6.47
C TYR A 590 -13.89 -13.25 7.82
N ALA A 591 -12.98 -12.93 8.74
CA ALA A 591 -13.29 -12.37 10.05
C ALA A 591 -12.49 -11.07 10.26
N PRO A 592 -12.95 -10.15 11.13
CA PRO A 592 -12.14 -9.00 11.52
C PRO A 592 -10.81 -9.44 12.15
N ALA A 593 -9.74 -8.68 11.90
CA ALA A 593 -8.44 -8.88 12.51
C ALA A 593 -8.42 -8.28 13.93
N GLY A 594 -7.79 -8.95 14.91
CA GLY A 594 -7.78 -8.48 16.30
C GLY A 594 -6.80 -7.34 16.58
N ASP A 595 -5.75 -7.20 15.77
CA ASP A 595 -4.69 -6.20 15.86
C ASP A 595 -5.04 -4.88 15.16
N MET A 596 -5.99 -4.91 14.23
CA MET A 596 -6.53 -3.77 13.48
C MET A 596 -8.06 -3.79 13.45
N PHE A 597 -8.66 -4.18 14.58
CA PHE A 597 -10.11 -4.40 14.71
C PHE A 597 -10.91 -3.15 14.39
N GLU A 598 -10.46 -2.00 14.89
CA GLU A 598 -11.16 -0.73 14.81
C GLU A 598 -11.34 -0.23 13.37
N ILE A 599 -10.38 -0.53 12.49
CA ILE A 599 -10.39 -0.13 11.07
C ILE A 599 -10.99 -1.19 10.14
N GLY A 600 -11.43 -2.33 10.69
CA GLY A 600 -12.08 -3.38 9.91
C GLY A 600 -11.16 -4.20 9.02
N ALA A 601 -9.87 -4.27 9.33
CA ALA A 601 -8.96 -5.18 8.67
C ALA A 601 -9.48 -6.62 8.78
N LYS A 602 -9.19 -7.44 7.77
CA LYS A 602 -9.72 -8.82 7.69
C LYS A 602 -8.61 -9.84 7.76
N VAL A 603 -8.98 -10.99 8.33
CA VAL A 603 -8.20 -12.23 8.29
C VAL A 603 -9.08 -13.34 7.72
N GLN A 604 -8.50 -14.24 6.94
CA GLN A 604 -9.17 -15.45 6.49
C GLN A 604 -8.86 -16.62 7.43
N VAL A 605 -9.93 -17.26 7.90
CA VAL A 605 -9.89 -18.25 9.00
C VAL A 605 -10.76 -19.46 8.69
N LEU A 606 -10.53 -20.54 9.44
CA LEU A 606 -11.38 -21.72 9.45
C LEU A 606 -12.81 -21.37 9.88
N LYS A 607 -13.79 -21.91 9.15
CA LYS A 607 -15.22 -21.84 9.47
C LYS A 607 -15.80 -23.16 9.90
N LYS A 608 -15.39 -24.27 9.28
CA LYS A 608 -15.95 -25.59 9.57
C LYS A 608 -15.53 -26.08 10.95
N GLY A 609 -16.50 -26.56 11.73
CA GLY A 609 -16.27 -27.13 13.07
C GLY A 609 -15.96 -26.11 14.16
N VAL A 610 -16.02 -24.81 13.86
CA VAL A 610 -15.80 -23.70 14.80
C VAL A 610 -16.86 -22.62 14.62
N LEU A 611 -17.00 -21.73 15.60
CA LEU A 611 -17.90 -20.57 15.54
C LEU A 611 -17.16 -19.24 15.56
N PHE A 612 -15.82 -19.25 15.67
CA PHE A 612 -15.00 -18.05 15.72
C PHE A 612 -15.34 -17.00 14.64
N PRO A 613 -15.38 -17.31 13.32
CA PRO A 613 -15.64 -16.28 12.32
C PRO A 613 -17.02 -15.63 12.48
N ALA A 614 -18.06 -16.42 12.77
CA ALA A 614 -19.40 -15.89 13.02
C ALA A 614 -19.42 -15.00 14.28
N ARG A 615 -18.71 -15.43 15.33
CA ARG A 615 -18.61 -14.70 16.60
C ARG A 615 -17.84 -13.39 16.45
N ALA A 616 -16.67 -13.42 15.80
CA ALA A 616 -15.84 -12.27 15.52
C ALA A 616 -16.58 -11.22 14.68
N ASN A 617 -17.27 -11.66 13.61
CA ASN A 617 -18.09 -10.76 12.79
C ASN A 617 -19.26 -10.15 13.60
N LYS A 618 -19.88 -10.90 14.51
CA LYS A 618 -20.91 -10.33 15.40
C LYS A 618 -20.33 -9.26 16.33
N LEU A 619 -19.16 -9.48 16.93
CA LEU A 619 -18.50 -8.48 17.77
C LEU A 619 -18.19 -7.20 16.97
N TYR A 620 -17.73 -7.34 15.73
CA TYR A 620 -17.47 -6.18 14.87
C TYR A 620 -18.75 -5.46 14.44
N ALA A 621 -19.83 -6.19 14.13
CA ALA A 621 -21.12 -5.59 13.84
C ALA A 621 -21.65 -4.78 15.04
N LEU A 622 -21.56 -5.33 16.25
CA LEU A 622 -21.91 -4.60 17.48
C LEU A 622 -21.01 -3.38 17.70
N TYR A 623 -19.71 -3.52 17.48
CA TYR A 623 -18.77 -2.40 17.54
C TYR A 623 -19.15 -1.29 16.56
N ARG A 624 -19.59 -1.60 15.34
CA ARG A 624 -20.04 -0.59 14.39
C ARG A 624 -21.38 0.05 14.77
N GLN A 625 -22.28 -0.72 15.36
CA GLN A 625 -23.65 -0.30 15.65
C GLN A 625 -23.77 0.60 16.89
N TYR A 626 -23.01 0.33 17.94
CA TYR A 626 -23.15 1.00 19.25
C TYR A 626 -21.92 1.81 19.61
N ASN A 627 -22.05 2.90 20.36
CA ASN A 627 -20.92 3.75 20.75
C ASN A 627 -20.23 3.32 22.04
N SER A 628 -20.92 2.52 22.86
CA SER A 628 -20.37 1.98 24.11
C SER A 628 -20.91 0.58 24.42
N LEU A 629 -20.34 -0.07 25.44
CA LEU A 629 -20.82 -1.38 25.91
C LEU A 629 -22.21 -1.28 26.56
N GLU A 630 -22.50 -0.15 27.20
CA GLU A 630 -23.75 0.12 27.92
C GLU A 630 -24.94 0.33 26.99
N GLU A 631 -24.70 0.75 25.75
CA GLU A 631 -25.76 0.93 24.72
C GLU A 631 -26.21 -0.41 24.11
N ILE A 632 -25.44 -1.49 24.27
CA ILE A 632 -25.77 -2.79 23.71
C ILE A 632 -26.93 -3.40 24.53
N PRO A 633 -28.00 -3.92 23.88
CA PRO A 633 -29.12 -4.52 24.57
C PRO A 633 -28.68 -5.60 25.57
N GLU A 634 -29.22 -5.56 26.79
CA GLU A 634 -28.83 -6.43 27.91
C GLU A 634 -28.88 -7.92 27.52
N LYS A 635 -29.92 -8.34 26.80
CA LYS A 635 -30.04 -9.71 26.27
C LYS A 635 -28.85 -10.13 25.40
N THR A 636 -28.32 -9.20 24.61
CA THR A 636 -27.14 -9.43 23.77
C THR A 636 -25.87 -9.52 24.63
N ILE A 637 -25.71 -8.64 25.62
CA ILE A 637 -24.58 -8.68 26.57
C ILE A 637 -24.54 -10.02 27.31
N LEU A 638 -25.66 -10.46 27.89
CA LEU A 638 -25.77 -11.76 28.56
C LEU A 638 -25.43 -12.93 27.63
N GLN A 639 -25.80 -12.84 26.34
CA GLN A 639 -25.42 -13.84 25.35
C GLN A 639 -23.91 -13.86 25.09
N LEU A 640 -23.28 -12.69 24.96
CA LEU A 640 -21.85 -12.56 24.76
C LEU A 640 -21.07 -13.11 25.95
N GLU A 641 -21.43 -12.72 27.17
CA GLU A 641 -20.80 -13.19 28.41
C GLU A 641 -20.92 -14.72 28.54
N LYS A 642 -22.10 -15.29 28.25
CA LYS A 642 -22.33 -16.75 28.32
C LYS A 642 -21.65 -17.57 27.22
N SER A 643 -21.61 -17.04 25.99
CA SER A 643 -21.29 -17.87 24.81
C SER A 643 -19.97 -17.52 24.13
N TYR A 644 -19.46 -16.31 24.32
CA TYR A 644 -18.25 -15.80 23.67
C TYR A 644 -17.12 -15.66 24.70
N PHE A 645 -17.33 -14.80 25.70
CA PHE A 645 -16.29 -14.46 26.68
C PHE A 645 -16.17 -15.46 27.83
N LYS A 646 -17.24 -16.20 28.13
CA LYS A 646 -17.35 -17.11 29.29
C LYS A 646 -17.12 -16.41 30.63
N LYS A 647 -17.22 -15.08 30.65
CA LYS A 647 -16.94 -14.17 31.76
C LYS A 647 -17.77 -12.91 31.57
N SER A 648 -17.98 -12.18 32.66
CA SER A 648 -18.60 -10.86 32.58
C SER A 648 -17.68 -9.85 31.89
N LEU A 649 -18.25 -8.88 31.17
CA LEU A 649 -17.47 -7.84 30.49
C LEU A 649 -16.63 -7.01 31.47
N ASN A 650 -17.12 -6.82 32.69
CA ASN A 650 -16.35 -6.19 33.77
C ASN A 650 -15.09 -6.98 34.14
N SER A 651 -15.18 -8.33 34.17
CA SER A 651 -14.01 -9.18 34.38
C SER A 651 -13.03 -9.09 33.22
N ILE A 652 -13.53 -9.08 31.98
CA ILE A 652 -12.71 -8.92 30.77
C ILE A 652 -11.98 -7.58 30.77
N TRP A 653 -12.65 -6.51 31.16
CA TRP A 653 -12.04 -5.19 31.28
C TRP A 653 -10.90 -5.19 32.30
N LYS A 654 -11.12 -5.76 33.50
CA LYS A 654 -10.06 -5.88 34.52
C LYS A 654 -8.84 -6.65 34.00
N GLU A 655 -9.03 -7.77 33.32
CA GLU A 655 -7.94 -8.55 32.73
C GLU A 655 -7.18 -7.75 31.66
N THR A 656 -7.91 -6.97 30.85
CA THR A 656 -7.35 -6.09 29.84
C THR A 656 -6.49 -4.99 30.49
N GLN A 657 -6.95 -4.40 31.60
CA GLN A 657 -6.18 -3.42 32.38
C GLN A 657 -4.91 -4.05 32.98
N THR A 658 -5.00 -5.25 33.54
CA THR A 658 -3.83 -5.98 34.05
C THR A 658 -2.82 -6.27 32.94
N TYR A 659 -3.28 -6.70 31.76
CA TYR A 659 -2.43 -6.99 30.60
C TYR A 659 -1.61 -5.77 30.16
N PHE A 660 -2.25 -4.60 30.00
CA PHE A 660 -1.55 -3.39 29.58
C PHE A 660 -0.67 -2.81 30.69
N THR A 661 -1.08 -2.89 31.96
CA THR A 661 -0.28 -2.51 33.11
C THR A 661 1.03 -3.31 33.18
N ASN A 662 0.96 -4.64 33.04
CA ASN A 662 2.15 -5.50 33.07
C ASN A 662 3.13 -5.24 31.91
N ARG A 663 2.69 -4.53 30.86
CA ARG A 663 3.51 -4.11 29.72
C ARG A 663 3.90 -2.63 29.77
N GLY A 664 3.61 -1.94 30.88
CA GLY A 664 3.89 -0.51 31.07
C GLY A 664 3.07 0.42 30.17
N LYS A 665 1.95 -0.05 29.60
CA LYS A 665 1.12 0.71 28.64
C LYS A 665 -0.08 1.38 29.30
N HIS A 666 0.15 2.13 30.38
CA HIS A 666 -0.91 2.78 31.18
C HIS A 666 -1.76 3.78 30.38
N ALA A 667 -1.15 4.54 29.46
CA ALA A 667 -1.86 5.51 28.62
C ALA A 667 -3.02 4.91 27.80
N ILE A 668 -2.91 3.64 27.37
CA ILE A 668 -3.98 2.95 26.64
C ILE A 668 -5.23 2.77 27.53
N ILE A 669 -5.02 2.49 28.82
CA ILE A 669 -6.10 2.31 29.79
C ILE A 669 -6.77 3.65 30.05
N GLU A 670 -5.99 4.69 30.31
CA GLU A 670 -6.50 6.05 30.57
C GLU A 670 -7.35 6.57 29.42
N GLU A 671 -6.88 6.42 28.18
CA GLU A 671 -7.63 6.84 27.00
C GLU A 671 -8.92 6.02 26.82
N ALA A 672 -8.90 4.72 27.12
CA ALA A 672 -10.08 3.89 27.04
C ALA A 672 -11.12 4.20 28.12
N GLU A 673 -10.72 4.62 29.32
CA GLU A 673 -11.67 5.08 30.34
C GLU A 673 -12.34 6.42 29.97
N GLN A 674 -11.70 7.23 29.12
CA GLN A 674 -12.26 8.49 28.60
C GLN A 674 -13.05 8.30 27.30
N ASN A 675 -12.83 7.20 26.58
CA ASN A 675 -13.46 6.90 25.30
C ASN A 675 -14.13 5.52 25.34
N SER A 676 -15.45 5.52 25.56
CA SER A 676 -16.24 4.28 25.67
C SER A 676 -16.18 3.39 24.44
N LYS A 677 -15.99 3.97 23.24
CA LYS A 677 -15.82 3.22 22.00
C LYS A 677 -14.50 2.44 22.01
N LYS A 678 -13.43 3.09 22.46
CA LYS A 678 -12.11 2.47 22.61
C LYS A 678 -12.14 1.36 23.66
N LYS A 679 -12.79 1.58 24.80
CA LYS A 679 -13.01 0.54 25.81
C LYS A 679 -13.73 -0.68 25.24
N MET A 680 -14.82 -0.46 24.50
CA MET A 680 -15.54 -1.54 23.81
C MET A 680 -14.63 -2.30 22.84
N ALA A 681 -13.84 -1.61 22.03
CA ALA A 681 -12.89 -2.25 21.11
C ALA A 681 -11.89 -3.15 21.87
N LEU A 682 -11.28 -2.64 22.96
CA LEU A 682 -10.32 -3.41 23.75
C LEU A 682 -10.96 -4.65 24.40
N VAL A 683 -12.17 -4.53 24.93
CA VAL A 683 -12.93 -5.67 25.49
C VAL A 683 -13.24 -6.70 24.40
N PHE A 684 -13.64 -6.29 23.21
CA PHE A 684 -13.90 -7.22 22.11
C PHE A 684 -12.61 -7.87 21.60
N ARG A 685 -11.52 -7.11 21.51
CA ARG A 685 -10.18 -7.60 21.08
C ARG A 685 -9.63 -8.68 22.00
N TRP A 686 -10.00 -8.68 23.30
CA TRP A 686 -9.67 -9.77 24.21
C TRP A 686 -10.12 -11.14 23.68
N TYR A 687 -11.30 -11.22 23.04
CA TYR A 687 -11.83 -12.48 22.49
C TYR A 687 -10.93 -13.07 21.41
N PHE A 688 -10.26 -12.24 20.61
CA PHE A 688 -9.34 -12.68 19.55
C PHE A 688 -8.07 -13.28 20.16
N GLY A 689 -7.49 -12.62 21.16
CA GLY A 689 -6.34 -13.15 21.91
C GLY A 689 -6.66 -14.46 22.63
N TYR A 690 -7.84 -14.55 23.23
CA TYR A 690 -8.36 -15.76 23.87
C TYR A 690 -8.55 -16.91 22.86
N SER A 691 -9.25 -16.65 21.76
CA SER A 691 -9.56 -17.62 20.70
C SER A 691 -8.30 -18.18 20.03
N SER A 692 -7.30 -17.31 19.79
CA SER A 692 -5.98 -17.73 19.30
C SER A 692 -5.31 -18.65 20.32
N LYS A 693 -5.22 -18.25 21.60
CA LYS A 693 -4.56 -19.05 22.66
C LYS A 693 -5.16 -20.46 22.79
N LEU A 694 -6.49 -20.59 22.74
CA LEU A 694 -7.17 -21.87 22.82
C LEU A 694 -6.73 -22.86 21.72
N SER A 695 -6.56 -22.37 20.49
CA SER A 695 -6.13 -23.21 19.36
C SER A 695 -4.74 -23.80 19.55
N PHE A 696 -3.84 -23.14 20.29
CA PHE A 696 -2.52 -23.67 20.64
C PHE A 696 -2.57 -24.64 21.83
N GLN A 697 -3.42 -24.38 22.82
CA GLN A 697 -3.50 -25.17 24.05
C GLN A 697 -4.29 -26.48 23.91
N ALA A 698 -4.87 -26.75 22.73
CA ALA A 698 -5.64 -27.97 22.45
C ALA A 698 -6.85 -28.19 23.39
N ASN A 699 -7.46 -27.11 23.90
CA ASN A 699 -8.64 -27.24 24.77
C ASN A 699 -9.88 -27.63 23.94
N ALA A 700 -10.12 -28.94 23.83
CA ALA A 700 -11.19 -29.51 23.01
C ALA A 700 -12.60 -29.03 23.42
N ASP A 701 -12.82 -28.72 24.70
CA ASP A 701 -14.13 -28.27 25.21
C ASP A 701 -14.50 -26.88 24.66
N GLU A 702 -13.50 -26.08 24.30
CA GLU A 702 -13.67 -24.73 23.74
C GLU A 702 -13.33 -24.68 22.25
N LYS A 703 -13.35 -25.82 21.55
CA LYS A 703 -13.10 -25.95 20.11
C LYS A 703 -13.88 -24.95 19.26
N VAL A 704 -15.13 -24.67 19.65
CA VAL A 704 -16.00 -23.69 18.96
C VAL A 704 -15.42 -22.26 18.94
N ASN A 705 -14.47 -21.95 19.81
CA ASN A 705 -13.79 -20.65 19.89
C ASN A 705 -12.44 -20.61 19.18
N PHE A 706 -11.98 -21.69 18.55
CA PHE A 706 -10.65 -21.70 17.96
C PHE A 706 -10.56 -20.70 16.80
N GLN A 707 -9.61 -19.77 16.89
CA GLN A 707 -9.19 -18.96 15.75
C GLN A 707 -8.03 -19.67 15.06
N ILE A 708 -8.29 -20.24 13.88
CA ILE A 708 -7.28 -20.91 13.06
C ILE A 708 -7.20 -20.18 11.72
N HIS A 709 -6.07 -19.54 11.45
CA HIS A 709 -5.80 -18.90 10.15
C HIS A 709 -5.61 -20.00 9.10
N THR A 710 -6.37 -19.95 8.00
CA THR A 710 -6.20 -20.87 6.86
C THR A 710 -7.02 -20.34 5.68
N GLY A 711 -6.57 -20.59 4.46
CA GLY A 711 -7.28 -20.24 3.23
C GLY A 711 -7.76 -21.46 2.44
N PRO A 712 -8.44 -21.25 1.29
CA PRO A 712 -9.01 -22.31 0.46
C PRO A 712 -7.96 -23.27 -0.12
N ALA A 713 -6.70 -22.85 -0.19
CA ALA A 713 -5.56 -23.66 -0.62
C ALA A 713 -5.46 -24.99 0.14
N LEU A 714 -5.73 -24.99 1.44
CA LEU A 714 -5.72 -26.23 2.23
C LEU A 714 -6.91 -27.14 1.88
N GLY A 715 -8.09 -26.57 1.62
CA GLY A 715 -9.23 -27.35 1.14
C GLY A 715 -8.94 -28.02 -0.21
N ALA A 716 -8.29 -27.31 -1.13
CA ALA A 716 -7.87 -27.84 -2.43
C ALA A 716 -6.80 -28.94 -2.27
N PHE A 717 -5.82 -28.72 -1.39
CA PHE A 717 -4.83 -29.74 -1.01
C PHE A 717 -5.50 -31.01 -0.49
N ASN A 718 -6.44 -30.88 0.46
CA ASN A 718 -7.16 -32.02 1.04
C ASN A 718 -7.92 -32.82 -0.03
N GLN A 719 -8.51 -32.16 -1.04
CA GLN A 719 -9.13 -32.87 -2.17
C GLN A 719 -8.10 -33.59 -3.04
N TRP A 720 -6.94 -32.97 -3.31
CA TRP A 720 -5.88 -33.57 -4.11
C TRP A 720 -5.29 -34.84 -3.46
N VAL A 721 -5.12 -34.84 -2.13
CA VAL A 721 -4.52 -35.98 -1.42
C VAL A 721 -5.51 -37.01 -0.90
N LYS A 722 -6.81 -36.83 -1.17
CA LYS A 722 -7.87 -37.74 -0.71
C LYS A 722 -7.66 -39.16 -1.24
N GLY A 723 -7.80 -40.15 -0.37
CA GLY A 723 -7.57 -41.57 -0.66
C GLY A 723 -6.10 -41.99 -0.67
N THR A 724 -5.17 -41.07 -0.36
CA THR A 724 -3.73 -41.36 -0.25
C THR A 724 -3.27 -41.40 1.21
N GLU A 725 -2.04 -41.82 1.45
CA GLU A 725 -1.43 -41.76 2.79
C GLU A 725 -1.40 -40.34 3.39
N LEU A 726 -1.35 -39.31 2.54
CA LEU A 726 -1.31 -37.90 2.93
C LEU A 726 -2.69 -37.37 3.37
N GLU A 727 -3.76 -38.17 3.27
CA GLU A 727 -5.08 -37.79 3.79
C GLU A 727 -5.02 -37.50 5.30
N SER A 728 -4.29 -38.33 6.06
CA SER A 728 -4.05 -38.10 7.49
C SER A 728 -2.94 -37.08 7.70
N TRP A 729 -3.18 -36.05 8.54
CA TRP A 729 -2.16 -35.06 8.88
C TRP A 729 -0.92 -35.66 9.53
N LYS A 730 -1.06 -36.84 10.16
CA LYS A 730 0.04 -37.57 10.80
C LYS A 730 1.10 -38.07 9.81
N ASN A 731 0.78 -38.11 8.53
CA ASN A 731 1.69 -38.48 7.44
C ASN A 731 2.12 -37.26 6.59
N ARG A 732 1.64 -36.07 6.93
CA ARG A 732 1.92 -34.83 6.19
C ARG A 732 3.21 -34.21 6.69
N HIS A 733 4.22 -34.16 5.82
CA HIS A 733 5.49 -33.48 6.05
C HIS A 733 5.73 -32.43 4.97
N SER A 734 6.05 -31.20 5.36
CA SER A 734 6.14 -30.03 4.46
C SER A 734 7.14 -30.23 3.33
N ASN A 735 8.28 -30.88 3.62
CA ASN A 735 9.30 -31.16 2.61
C ASN A 735 8.83 -32.18 1.56
N ILE A 736 8.10 -33.23 2.00
CA ILE A 736 7.51 -34.23 1.11
C ILE A 736 6.41 -33.60 0.26
N ILE A 737 5.51 -32.83 0.89
CA ILE A 737 4.42 -32.12 0.20
C ILE A 737 4.97 -31.17 -0.85
N GLY A 738 5.92 -30.30 -0.49
CA GLY A 738 6.51 -29.34 -1.42
C GLY A 738 7.24 -30.03 -2.58
N ALA A 739 8.03 -31.07 -2.31
CA ALA A 739 8.70 -31.84 -3.37
C ALA A 739 7.70 -32.54 -4.30
N LYS A 740 6.63 -33.12 -3.75
CA LYS A 740 5.56 -33.77 -4.53
C LYS A 740 4.81 -32.76 -5.39
N MET A 741 4.45 -31.59 -4.85
CA MET A 741 3.79 -30.52 -5.60
C MET A 741 4.65 -30.03 -6.77
N MET A 742 5.95 -29.79 -6.54
CA MET A 742 6.87 -29.36 -7.59
C MET A 742 7.05 -30.42 -8.68
N LYS A 743 7.19 -31.70 -8.29
CA LYS A 743 7.33 -32.82 -9.25
C LYS A 743 6.08 -32.98 -10.12
N GLU A 744 4.89 -32.96 -9.52
CA GLU A 744 3.64 -33.13 -10.26
C GLU A 744 3.31 -31.91 -11.12
N ALA A 745 3.63 -30.69 -10.66
CA ALA A 745 3.50 -29.50 -11.48
C ALA A 745 4.39 -29.57 -12.74
N ALA A 746 5.61 -30.11 -12.62
CA ALA A 746 6.51 -30.30 -13.75
C ALA A 746 5.93 -31.30 -14.76
N ILE A 747 5.27 -32.36 -14.29
CA ILE A 747 4.58 -33.33 -15.16
C ILE A 747 3.40 -32.65 -15.88
N ILE A 748 2.60 -31.85 -15.18
CA ILE A 748 1.47 -31.12 -15.78
C ILE A 748 1.96 -30.22 -16.93
N LEU A 749 3.02 -29.45 -16.70
CA LEU A 749 3.58 -28.55 -17.72
C LEU A 749 4.26 -29.28 -18.88
N GLY A 750 4.88 -30.44 -18.59
CA GLY A 750 5.47 -31.30 -19.63
C GLY A 750 4.45 -31.94 -20.57
N ASN A 751 3.20 -32.10 -20.13
CA ASN A 751 2.11 -32.71 -20.88
C ASN A 751 1.27 -31.72 -21.71
N ILE A 752 1.57 -30.41 -21.66
CA ILE A 752 0.91 -29.42 -22.52
C ILE A 752 1.44 -29.62 -23.96
N PRO A 753 0.59 -29.95 -24.94
CA PRO A 753 1.04 -30.15 -26.32
C PRO A 753 1.68 -28.87 -26.81
N LYS A 754 2.97 -28.93 -27.16
CA LYS A 754 3.65 -27.85 -27.88
C LYS A 754 3.04 -27.82 -29.28
N GLU A 755 2.32 -26.74 -29.62
CA GLU A 755 1.92 -26.53 -31.01
C GLU A 755 3.18 -26.53 -31.88
N ASN A 756 3.22 -27.43 -32.85
CA ASN A 756 4.23 -27.46 -33.89
C ASN A 756 4.06 -26.19 -34.72
N ASN A 757 4.84 -25.15 -34.42
CA ASN A 757 5.04 -24.03 -35.34
C ASN A 757 5.88 -24.53 -36.53
N ASN A 758 5.20 -24.97 -37.57
CA ASN A 758 5.71 -24.98 -38.94
C ASN A 758 5.74 -23.56 -39.51
#